data_AF-A0A7Y2J2D9-F1
#
_entry.id   AF-A0A7Y2J2D9-F1
#
_cell.length_a   1.000
_cell.length_b   1.000
_cell.length_c   1.000
_cell.angle_alpha   90.00
_cell.angle_beta   90.00
_cell.angle_gamma   90.00
#
_symmetry.space_group_name_H-M   'P 1'
#
loop_
_entity.id
_entity.type
_entity.pdbx_description
1 polymer ?
#
loop_
_entity_poly.entity_id
_entity_poly.type
_entity_poly.pdbx_seq_one_letter_code
_entity_poly.pdbx_strand_id
1 'polypeptide(L)'
;MKPNFKLVLILSLFALFTFNSCQNEVLEETQNQEDTITSDSAVARLMRSTAANNGTVDNVMDGTDCFSINLPVTIIANGITITIDSLEDLEILEEIFSEFDSDNDFLEFLFPITIILNDYTEITIENQDQLEAFIEECTENEDDVIECVDFVYPISFSIYNSAFQLIDTVVIESDEALYIFLEELEENPAGGAILASLNYPVTLIYSDGSTIEVNSNQELQAAINAADELCIDDTDDCEAGDVEMYLLECYWNIVSFNGDDNFIDYDIYFNENGTLEISQGSTTSAIGGHWEVSETDAGVILSLLELTAFDQDLGGDWLIIECDDDRFKLVRENATNVAQYVIIERECENDIDCSAQVVNNSLIECVWYSGSNVASNQLNGPFNFDGSGVVTVVVPNGDVITGQWNISLTDSGIYLVLELPAPYNELSGEWRLFECDADRLKFINGDHYIVFEQDCTNDTYCEDLQANIGDECETPDGVVGVINENCECETDVNQFDCPDYEANIGDECETPDGVVGVINENCECETDVNEFDCPDYEANIGDPCENPNGVSGVLNENCDCITDTTFDCEELQANVGDECEDANGNLGVLNENCECAVDTSAFECFSNVEFVICDDNTTDGLTEFDLNLAFPNCPQDDVEITFHASLSDAEAGVEALNSPYVNTSNPQTIYARVVLAGTTIYEVFEVHLYVENCNPDPCTADNIALFLSECHWVPVSVDGSDDFSTVDLLFGTDGQLIAEGLGTAATGSWSVTGDSANGVYLLIGSFNNVFQVLTGEWLVAQCSETEMVLINNANNNQILLQRECN
;
A
#
# COMPACT_ATOMS: atom_id res chain seq x y z
N MET A 1 -41.67 -50.41 80.70
CA MET A 1 -41.29 -49.45 79.65
C MET A 1 -41.15 -50.23 78.35
N LYS A 2 -42.10 -50.04 77.42
CA LYS A 2 -42.03 -50.65 76.08
C LYS A 2 -41.10 -49.77 75.24
N PRO A 3 -40.05 -50.30 74.59
CA PRO A 3 -39.29 -49.51 73.65
C PRO A 3 -40.23 -49.20 72.47
N ASN A 4 -40.29 -47.93 72.09
CA ASN A 4 -41.16 -47.46 71.02
C ASN A 4 -40.64 -48.02 69.69
N PHE A 5 -41.27 -49.10 69.22
CA PHE A 5 -40.92 -49.79 67.97
C PHE A 5 -40.93 -48.84 66.74
N LYS A 6 -41.74 -47.77 66.80
CA LYS A 6 -41.74 -46.69 65.81
C LYS A 6 -40.44 -45.87 65.79
N LEU A 7 -39.79 -45.66 66.93
CA LEU A 7 -38.54 -44.89 67.01
C LEU A 7 -37.35 -45.69 66.44
N VAL A 8 -37.34 -47.01 66.64
CA VAL A 8 -36.32 -47.90 66.06
C VAL A 8 -36.48 -48.00 64.55
N LEU A 9 -37.73 -48.06 64.05
CA LEU A 9 -37.99 -48.11 62.62
C LEU A 9 -37.64 -46.80 61.90
N ILE A 10 -37.85 -45.65 62.57
CA ILE A 10 -37.47 -44.33 62.05
C ILE A 10 -35.95 -44.14 62.08
N LEU A 11 -35.25 -44.62 63.13
CA LEU A 11 -33.77 -44.59 63.15
C LEU A 11 -33.15 -45.51 62.10
N SER A 12 -33.74 -46.68 61.83
CA SER A 12 -33.27 -47.55 60.75
C SER A 12 -33.58 -47.01 59.36
N LEU A 13 -34.66 -46.24 59.20
CA LEU A 13 -34.99 -45.58 57.94
C LEU A 13 -34.06 -44.39 57.69
N PHE A 14 -33.73 -43.60 58.72
CA PHE A 14 -32.77 -42.50 58.63
C PHE A 14 -31.32 -43.00 58.40
N ALA A 15 -30.94 -44.15 58.99
CA ALA A 15 -29.64 -44.78 58.74
C ALA A 15 -29.51 -45.42 57.34
N LEU A 16 -30.62 -45.67 56.64
CA LEU A 16 -30.61 -46.08 55.23
C LEU A 16 -30.51 -44.90 54.25
N PHE A 17 -30.81 -43.67 54.69
CA PHE A 17 -30.64 -42.45 53.90
C PHE A 17 -29.25 -41.82 54.03
N THR A 18 -28.38 -42.31 54.92
CA THR A 18 -27.00 -41.80 55.09
C THR A 18 -25.96 -42.52 54.22
N PHE A 19 -26.37 -43.32 53.23
CA PHE A 19 -25.47 -44.07 52.34
C PHE A 19 -25.66 -43.75 50.85
N ASN A 20 -26.30 -42.64 50.50
CA ASN A 20 -26.33 -42.18 49.10
C ASN A 20 -25.87 -40.73 48.99
N SER A 21 -24.87 -40.55 48.13
CA SER A 21 -24.35 -39.29 47.59
C SER A 21 -23.41 -38.46 48.46
N CYS A 22 -22.15 -38.87 48.50
CA CYS A 22 -21.19 -38.18 47.63
C CYS A 22 -20.67 -39.27 46.69
N GLN A 23 -21.09 -39.27 45.43
CA GLN A 23 -20.16 -39.78 44.43
C GLN A 23 -18.98 -38.82 44.48
N ASN A 24 -17.77 -39.32 44.76
CA ASN A 24 -16.65 -38.72 44.07
C ASN A 24 -16.93 -39.07 42.61
N GLU A 25 -17.46 -38.11 41.85
CA GLU A 25 -17.28 -38.12 40.41
C GLU A 25 -15.77 -37.96 40.21
N VAL A 26 -15.05 -39.08 40.33
CA VAL A 26 -13.95 -39.29 39.41
C VAL A 26 -14.69 -39.49 38.10
N LEU A 27 -14.80 -38.42 37.31
CA LEU A 27 -14.87 -38.59 35.89
C LEU A 27 -13.67 -39.49 35.57
N GLU A 28 -13.91 -40.77 35.30
CA GLU A 28 -13.06 -41.47 34.35
C GLU A 28 -13.34 -40.77 33.03
N GLU A 29 -12.77 -39.57 32.89
CA GLU A 29 -12.43 -39.05 31.60
C GLU A 29 -11.47 -40.10 31.07
N THR A 30 -11.97 -40.91 30.14
CA THR A 30 -11.08 -41.38 29.09
C THR A 30 -10.53 -40.10 28.47
N GLN A 31 -9.45 -39.57 29.03
CA GLN A 31 -8.60 -38.65 28.29
C GLN A 31 -8.13 -39.48 27.11
N ASN A 32 -8.81 -39.30 25.98
CA ASN A 32 -8.18 -39.53 24.72
C ASN A 32 -6.97 -38.60 24.75
N GLN A 33 -5.78 -39.19 24.96
CA GLN A 33 -4.52 -38.47 24.84
C GLN A 33 -4.32 -37.91 23.41
N GLU A 34 -5.24 -38.22 22.48
CA GLU A 34 -5.29 -37.70 21.11
C GLU A 34 -5.88 -36.28 21.00
N ASP A 35 -6.70 -35.82 21.97
CA ASP A 35 -7.42 -34.53 21.88
C ASP A 35 -6.71 -33.38 22.64
N THR A 36 -5.63 -33.70 23.36
CA THR A 36 -4.85 -32.71 24.12
C THR A 36 -3.77 -32.08 23.27
N ILE A 37 -3.81 -30.76 23.14
CA ILE A 37 -2.81 -29.95 22.45
C ILE A 37 -1.82 -29.45 23.51
N THR A 38 -0.56 -29.81 23.30
CA THR A 38 0.60 -29.29 24.04
C THR A 38 1.48 -28.53 23.05
N SER A 39 2.29 -27.60 23.53
CA SER A 39 3.19 -26.79 22.69
C SER A 39 4.06 -27.62 21.72
N ASP A 40 4.62 -28.74 22.20
CA ASP A 40 5.45 -29.66 21.39
C ASP A 40 4.65 -30.61 20.49
N SER A 41 3.32 -30.54 20.47
CA SER A 41 2.49 -31.47 19.70
C SER A 41 2.59 -31.19 18.20
N ALA A 42 2.43 -32.23 17.37
CA ALA A 42 2.48 -32.05 15.92
C ALA A 42 1.39 -31.12 15.40
N VAL A 43 0.20 -31.15 16.03
CA VAL A 43 -0.92 -30.25 15.70
C VAL A 43 -0.61 -28.82 16.12
N ALA A 44 -0.06 -28.59 17.32
CA ALA A 44 0.31 -27.22 17.75
C ALA A 44 1.33 -26.57 16.81
N ARG A 45 2.33 -27.34 16.32
CA ARG A 45 3.29 -26.82 15.34
C ARG A 45 2.62 -26.44 14.02
N LEU A 46 1.76 -27.30 13.48
CA LEU A 46 1.02 -27.00 12.25
C LEU A 46 0.12 -25.78 12.43
N MET A 47 -0.64 -25.71 13.53
CA MET A 47 -1.50 -24.57 13.82
C MET A 47 -0.70 -23.27 13.96
N ARG A 48 0.49 -23.32 14.57
CA ARG A 48 1.37 -22.15 14.71
C ARG A 48 1.95 -21.71 13.37
N SER A 49 2.38 -22.65 12.52
CA SER A 49 2.89 -22.31 11.18
C SER A 49 1.79 -21.79 10.26
N THR A 50 0.56 -22.32 10.38
CA THR A 50 -0.62 -21.81 9.66
C THR A 50 -1.03 -20.40 10.12
N ALA A 51 -0.90 -20.11 11.41
CA ALA A 51 -1.26 -18.81 11.99
C ALA A 51 -0.05 -17.87 12.14
N ALA A 52 1.07 -18.16 11.50
CA ALA A 52 2.24 -17.28 11.53
C ALA A 52 1.99 -16.07 10.62
N ASN A 53 2.59 -14.92 10.95
CA ASN A 53 2.63 -13.82 10.00
C ASN A 53 3.45 -14.27 8.78
N ASN A 54 2.87 -14.20 7.58
CA ASN A 54 3.49 -14.67 6.36
C ASN A 54 4.18 -13.57 5.54
N GLY A 55 4.11 -12.31 5.99
CA GLY A 55 4.79 -11.17 5.36
C GLY A 55 4.28 -10.75 3.98
N THR A 56 3.58 -11.62 3.24
CA THR A 56 3.29 -11.40 1.82
C THR A 56 2.34 -10.24 1.51
N VAL A 57 1.58 -9.79 2.51
CA VAL A 57 0.49 -8.80 2.34
C VAL A 57 0.97 -7.42 1.88
N ASP A 58 2.26 -7.11 2.05
CA ASP A 58 2.81 -5.80 1.75
C ASP A 58 4.13 -5.85 0.97
N ASN A 59 4.38 -6.95 0.26
CA ASN A 59 5.53 -7.13 -0.63
C ASN A 59 5.74 -5.99 -1.64
N VAL A 60 4.68 -5.29 -2.02
CA VAL A 60 4.77 -4.08 -2.87
C VAL A 60 5.66 -2.99 -2.24
N MET A 61 5.83 -2.99 -0.92
CA MET A 61 6.65 -2.03 -0.19
C MET A 61 8.07 -2.54 0.11
N ASP A 62 8.26 -3.79 0.50
CA ASP A 62 9.57 -4.29 0.97
C ASP A 62 10.16 -5.44 0.14
N GLY A 63 9.36 -6.05 -0.74
CA GLY A 63 9.76 -7.14 -1.61
C GLY A 63 10.13 -8.44 -0.88
N THR A 64 9.58 -8.71 0.31
CA THR A 64 9.94 -9.92 1.07
C THR A 64 8.81 -10.52 1.91
N ASP A 65 8.68 -11.85 1.86
CA ASP A 65 7.70 -12.60 2.67
C ASP A 65 8.14 -12.81 4.15
N CYS A 66 9.31 -12.34 4.56
CA CYS A 66 9.87 -12.67 5.88
C CYS A 66 9.30 -11.87 7.05
N PHE A 67 8.63 -10.76 6.77
CA PHE A 67 8.02 -9.87 7.74
C PHE A 67 7.04 -8.97 7.00
N SER A 68 6.19 -8.27 7.74
CA SER A 68 5.36 -7.19 7.19
C SER A 68 5.68 -5.86 7.85
N ILE A 69 5.39 -4.75 7.18
CA ILE A 69 5.51 -3.40 7.67
C ILE A 69 4.28 -3.06 8.51
N ASN A 70 4.50 -2.63 9.75
CA ASN A 70 3.43 -2.20 10.63
C ASN A 70 2.88 -0.86 10.15
N LEU A 71 1.58 -0.82 9.83
CA LEU A 71 0.88 0.37 9.39
C LEU A 71 0.37 1.20 10.60
N PRO A 72 0.33 2.53 10.51
CA PRO A 72 0.58 3.34 9.32
C PRO A 72 2.07 3.59 9.03
N VAL A 73 2.44 3.68 7.75
CA VAL A 73 3.79 4.03 7.30
C VAL A 73 3.77 5.15 6.27
N THR A 74 4.76 6.05 6.33
CA THR A 74 4.92 7.11 5.32
C THR A 74 6.05 6.76 4.37
N ILE A 75 5.75 6.81 3.07
CA ILE A 75 6.67 6.49 1.98
C ILE A 75 6.71 7.63 0.94
N ILE A 76 7.75 7.64 0.14
CA ILE A 76 7.89 8.47 -1.05
C ILE A 76 7.92 7.52 -2.25
N ALA A 77 6.83 7.50 -3.02
CA ALA A 77 6.70 6.73 -4.26
C ALA A 77 6.79 7.68 -5.46
N ASN A 78 7.76 7.49 -6.36
CA ASN A 78 8.00 8.34 -7.54
C ASN A 78 8.06 9.86 -7.23
N GLY A 79 8.52 10.21 -6.02
CA GLY A 79 8.64 11.59 -5.54
C GLY A 79 7.37 12.16 -4.89
N ILE A 80 6.30 11.37 -4.78
CA ILE A 80 5.05 11.70 -4.10
C ILE A 80 5.09 11.11 -2.69
N THR A 81 4.93 11.96 -1.67
CA THR A 81 4.81 11.50 -0.29
C THR A 81 3.39 11.05 -0.01
N ILE A 82 3.22 9.78 0.34
CA ILE A 82 1.94 9.17 0.71
C ILE A 82 2.08 8.49 2.08
N THR A 83 0.96 8.35 2.79
CA THR A 83 0.88 7.58 4.03
C THR A 83 -0.08 6.42 3.78
N ILE A 84 0.40 5.20 4.02
CA ILE A 84 -0.37 3.97 3.93
C ILE A 84 -0.89 3.72 5.35
N ASP A 85 -2.18 3.92 5.57
CA ASP A 85 -2.81 3.77 6.89
C ASP A 85 -3.42 2.36 7.07
N SER A 86 -3.73 1.68 5.96
CA SER A 86 -4.35 0.36 5.90
C SER A 86 -3.88 -0.44 4.68
N LEU A 87 -4.18 -1.75 4.63
CA LEU A 87 -3.88 -2.59 3.47
C LEU A 87 -4.62 -2.15 2.20
N GLU A 88 -5.80 -1.53 2.33
CA GLU A 88 -6.54 -0.98 1.18
C GLU A 88 -5.79 0.19 0.52
N ASP A 89 -4.98 0.93 1.30
CA ASP A 89 -4.19 2.05 0.77
C ASP A 89 -3.01 1.57 -0.11
N LEU A 90 -2.68 0.28 -0.11
CA LEU A 90 -1.68 -0.28 -1.02
C LEU A 90 -2.11 -0.17 -2.48
N GLU A 91 -3.42 -0.13 -2.77
CA GLU A 91 -3.93 0.14 -4.13
C GLU A 91 -3.46 1.52 -4.62
N ILE A 92 -3.31 2.52 -3.74
CA ILE A 92 -2.81 3.85 -4.11
C ILE A 92 -1.34 3.77 -4.54
N LEU A 93 -0.56 2.92 -3.87
CA LEU A 93 0.84 2.69 -4.24
C LEU A 93 0.94 1.96 -5.59
N GLU A 94 0.12 0.93 -5.79
CA GLU A 94 0.00 0.23 -7.08
C GLU A 94 -0.47 1.15 -8.20
N GLU A 95 -1.40 2.07 -7.95
CA GLU A 95 -1.84 3.09 -8.92
C GLU A 95 -0.72 4.07 -9.28
N ILE A 96 0.17 4.42 -8.34
CA ILE A 96 1.33 5.29 -8.60
C ILE A 96 2.37 4.55 -9.45
N PHE A 97 2.61 3.26 -9.16
CA PHE A 97 3.53 2.42 -9.94
C PHE A 97 2.95 2.03 -11.32
N SER A 98 1.63 1.94 -11.44
CA SER A 98 0.95 1.69 -12.72
C SER A 98 0.51 2.97 -13.44
N GLU A 99 0.82 4.17 -12.92
CA GLU A 99 0.50 5.44 -13.58
C GLU A 99 1.22 5.55 -14.92
N PHE A 100 2.43 4.97 -15.00
CA PHE A 100 3.24 4.89 -16.20
C PHE A 100 3.88 3.51 -16.34
N ASP A 101 3.47 2.71 -17.32
CA ASP A 101 4.00 1.34 -17.54
C ASP A 101 5.51 1.27 -17.89
N SER A 102 6.26 2.38 -17.83
CA SER A 102 7.65 2.50 -18.32
C SER A 102 8.53 3.47 -17.53
N ASP A 103 8.10 3.92 -16.34
CA ASP A 103 8.99 4.62 -15.41
C ASP A 103 9.75 3.62 -14.51
N ASN A 104 10.80 4.11 -13.85
CA ASN A 104 11.44 3.31 -12.81
C ASN A 104 10.78 3.69 -11.50
N ASP A 105 9.99 2.76 -10.96
CA ASP A 105 9.37 2.93 -9.67
C ASP A 105 10.40 3.03 -8.56
N PHE A 106 10.35 4.13 -7.84
CA PHE A 106 11.22 4.39 -6.71
C PHE A 106 10.38 4.52 -5.45
N LEU A 107 10.64 3.63 -4.51
CA LEU A 107 10.08 3.65 -3.17
C LEU A 107 11.16 4.04 -2.15
N GLU A 108 10.87 5.02 -1.30
CA GLU A 108 11.71 5.39 -0.16
C GLU A 108 10.87 5.50 1.11
N PHE A 109 11.25 4.79 2.16
CA PHE A 109 10.60 4.88 3.47
C PHE A 109 11.04 6.13 4.25
N LEU A 110 10.11 6.78 4.94
CA LEU A 110 10.43 7.76 5.96
C LEU A 110 10.62 7.08 7.31
N PHE A 111 11.88 6.83 7.66
CA PHE A 111 12.27 6.20 8.91
C PHE A 111 12.06 7.12 10.13
N PRO A 112 11.83 6.55 11.34
CA PRO A 112 11.80 5.11 11.63
C PRO A 112 10.49 4.43 11.23
N ILE A 113 10.58 3.17 10.81
CA ILE A 113 9.43 2.28 10.53
C ILE A 113 9.45 1.09 11.49
N THR A 114 8.36 0.34 11.59
CA THR A 114 8.30 -0.89 12.41
C THR A 114 7.96 -2.07 11.51
N ILE A 115 8.71 -3.17 11.62
CA ILE A 115 8.41 -4.44 10.95
C ILE A 115 7.84 -5.43 11.97
N ILE A 116 7.02 -6.37 11.51
CA ILE A 116 6.40 -7.45 12.27
C ILE A 116 6.93 -8.77 11.72
N LEU A 117 7.70 -9.50 12.51
CA LEU A 117 8.25 -10.80 12.10
C LEU A 117 7.17 -11.91 12.11
N ASN A 118 7.51 -13.09 11.60
CA ASN A 118 6.62 -14.27 11.56
C ASN A 118 6.04 -14.69 12.93
N ASP A 119 6.75 -14.36 14.00
CA ASP A 119 6.35 -14.62 15.39
C ASP A 119 5.58 -13.46 16.05
N TYR A 120 5.13 -12.49 15.24
CA TYR A 120 4.48 -11.24 15.66
C TYR A 120 5.35 -10.35 16.55
N THR A 121 6.68 -10.56 16.58
CA THR A 121 7.58 -9.63 17.25
C THR A 121 7.77 -8.37 16.41
N GLU A 122 7.57 -7.21 17.04
CA GLU A 122 7.78 -5.91 16.41
C GLU A 122 9.22 -5.44 16.58
N ILE A 123 9.84 -4.98 15.48
CA ILE A 123 11.18 -4.40 15.46
C ILE A 123 11.14 -3.03 14.79
N THR A 124 11.66 -2.01 15.48
CA THR A 124 11.85 -0.68 14.89
C THR A 124 13.11 -0.64 14.03
N ILE A 125 12.95 -0.19 12.78
CA ILE A 125 14.00 0.01 11.80
C ILE A 125 14.27 1.52 11.67
N GLU A 126 15.52 1.92 11.90
CA GLU A 126 15.91 3.33 12.02
C GLU A 126 16.36 3.96 10.70
N ASN A 127 16.67 3.15 9.67
CA ASN A 127 17.16 3.61 8.36
C ASN A 127 17.16 2.48 7.32
N GLN A 128 17.35 2.88 6.06
CA GLN A 128 17.37 1.98 4.89
C GLN A 128 18.41 0.86 5.01
N ASP A 129 19.64 1.14 5.47
CA ASP A 129 20.68 0.11 5.62
C ASP A 129 20.27 -0.99 6.61
N GLN A 130 19.50 -0.65 7.65
CA GLN A 130 18.95 -1.64 8.58
C GLN A 130 17.86 -2.48 7.92
N LEU A 131 16.96 -1.86 7.14
CA LEU A 131 15.92 -2.57 6.40
C LEU A 131 16.54 -3.58 5.41
N GLU A 132 17.50 -3.12 4.59
CA GLU A 132 18.22 -3.97 3.63
C GLU A 132 18.95 -5.14 4.30
N ALA A 133 19.49 -4.94 5.51
CA ALA A 133 20.11 -6.02 6.26
C ALA A 133 19.11 -7.10 6.72
N PHE A 134 17.88 -6.71 7.08
CA PHE A 134 16.81 -7.65 7.40
C PHE A 134 16.33 -8.40 6.14
N ILE A 135 16.21 -7.71 5.01
CA ILE A 135 15.87 -8.31 3.70
C ILE A 135 16.97 -9.29 3.26
N GLU A 136 18.26 -8.94 3.38
CA GLU A 136 19.36 -9.85 3.00
C GLU A 136 19.47 -11.06 3.95
N GLU A 137 19.09 -10.91 5.22
CA GLU A 137 19.03 -12.01 6.19
C GLU A 137 17.77 -12.88 6.03
N CYS A 138 16.78 -12.44 5.24
CA CYS A 138 15.63 -13.26 4.85
C CYS A 138 16.09 -14.44 4.00
N THR A 139 16.39 -15.54 4.68
CA THR A 139 16.49 -16.86 4.05
C THR A 139 15.13 -17.50 4.18
N GLU A 140 14.41 -17.67 3.08
CA GLU A 140 13.19 -18.48 3.00
C GLU A 140 13.43 -19.82 3.72
N ASN A 141 12.97 -19.91 4.95
CA ASN A 141 12.87 -21.18 5.64
C ASN A 141 11.42 -21.60 5.47
N GLU A 142 11.16 -22.32 4.37
CA GLU A 142 9.87 -22.96 4.03
C GLU A 142 9.28 -23.82 5.17
N ASP A 143 10.05 -24.07 6.25
CA ASP A 143 9.65 -24.92 7.37
C ASP A 143 8.79 -24.20 8.44
N ASP A 144 8.65 -22.86 8.41
CA ASP A 144 8.08 -22.09 9.52
C ASP A 144 6.68 -21.47 9.27
N VAL A 145 6.26 -21.24 8.02
CA VAL A 145 4.96 -20.63 7.65
C VAL A 145 4.18 -21.53 6.67
N ILE A 146 2.85 -21.61 6.81
CA ILE A 146 1.96 -22.36 5.90
C ILE A 146 0.89 -21.41 5.39
N GLU A 147 0.96 -21.00 4.12
CA GLU A 147 0.11 -19.95 3.55
C GLU A 147 -1.14 -20.45 2.82
N CYS A 148 -1.09 -21.67 2.28
CA CYS A 148 -2.15 -22.20 1.42
C CYS A 148 -3.43 -22.65 2.17
N VAL A 149 -3.47 -22.51 3.48
CA VAL A 149 -4.64 -22.82 4.32
C VAL A 149 -4.69 -21.87 5.49
N ASP A 150 -5.89 -21.44 5.85
CA ASP A 150 -6.13 -20.51 6.96
C ASP A 150 -7.33 -20.97 7.82
N PHE A 151 -7.37 -20.53 9.08
CA PHE A 151 -8.47 -20.79 10.00
C PHE A 151 -9.61 -19.80 9.79
N VAL A 152 -10.84 -20.31 9.71
CA VAL A 152 -12.02 -19.45 9.77
C VAL A 152 -12.34 -19.15 11.24
N TYR A 153 -12.03 -17.92 11.66
CA TYR A 153 -12.33 -17.42 12.99
C TYR A 153 -13.81 -17.08 13.19
N PRO A 154 -14.31 -17.09 14.44
CA PRO A 154 -13.60 -17.41 15.68
C PRO A 154 -13.51 -18.93 15.97
N ILE A 155 -12.39 -19.34 16.57
CA ILE A 155 -12.21 -20.70 17.10
C ILE A 155 -12.11 -20.66 18.63
N SER A 156 -12.29 -21.79 19.32
CA SER A 156 -12.21 -21.80 20.79
C SER A 156 -11.49 -23.01 21.36
N PHE A 157 -10.77 -22.79 22.46
CA PHE A 157 -10.07 -23.83 23.20
C PHE A 157 -10.66 -24.00 24.60
N SER A 158 -10.85 -25.25 25.00
CA SER A 158 -11.06 -25.61 26.39
C SER A 158 -9.70 -25.78 27.07
N ILE A 159 -9.38 -24.92 28.03
CA ILE A 159 -8.12 -24.97 28.78
C ILE A 159 -8.32 -25.52 30.18
N TYR A 160 -7.39 -26.36 30.64
CA TYR A 160 -7.31 -26.84 32.00
C TYR A 160 -6.00 -26.41 32.66
N ASN A 161 -6.10 -25.52 33.64
CA ASN A 161 -4.96 -25.11 34.43
C ASN A 161 -4.77 -26.07 35.62
N SER A 162 -3.76 -26.94 35.54
CA SER A 162 -3.50 -27.93 36.59
C SER A 162 -3.03 -27.34 37.94
N ALA A 163 -2.51 -26.10 37.95
CA ALA A 163 -2.11 -25.41 39.19
C ALA A 163 -3.33 -24.90 39.98
N PHE A 164 -4.34 -24.38 39.27
CA PHE A 164 -5.55 -23.83 39.89
C PHE A 164 -6.76 -24.79 39.86
N GLN A 165 -6.65 -25.91 39.13
CA GLN A 165 -7.74 -26.85 38.87
C GLN A 165 -8.98 -26.18 38.29
N LEU A 166 -8.77 -25.19 37.42
CA LEU A 166 -9.81 -24.43 36.74
C LEU A 166 -9.89 -24.89 35.28
N ILE A 167 -11.12 -25.01 34.80
CA ILE A 167 -11.45 -25.17 33.39
C ILE A 167 -11.95 -23.83 32.92
N ASP A 168 -11.44 -23.37 31.78
CA ASP A 168 -11.85 -22.13 31.14
C ASP A 168 -12.02 -22.37 29.63
N THR A 169 -12.67 -21.43 28.95
CA THR A 169 -12.79 -21.45 27.49
C THR A 169 -12.22 -20.14 26.96
N VAL A 170 -11.20 -20.27 26.11
CA VAL A 170 -10.57 -19.15 25.40
C VAL A 170 -11.15 -19.12 23.99
N VAL A 171 -11.58 -17.94 23.54
CA VAL A 171 -12.00 -17.70 22.16
C VAL A 171 -10.85 -16.96 21.47
N ILE A 172 -10.52 -17.39 20.26
CA ILE A 172 -9.47 -16.83 19.42
C ILE A 172 -10.15 -16.24 18.20
N GLU A 173 -9.79 -15.00 17.86
CA GLU A 173 -10.47 -14.19 16.85
C GLU A 173 -9.56 -13.84 15.66
N SER A 174 -8.26 -14.10 15.74
CA SER A 174 -7.26 -13.83 14.70
C SER A 174 -6.07 -14.78 14.79
N ASP A 175 -5.25 -14.83 13.73
CA ASP A 175 -4.00 -15.60 13.68
C ASP A 175 -2.98 -15.16 14.72
N GLU A 176 -2.80 -13.86 14.91
CA GLU A 176 -1.95 -13.31 15.97
C GLU A 176 -2.35 -13.85 17.34
N ALA A 177 -3.66 -13.82 17.66
CA ALA A 177 -4.17 -14.33 18.92
C ALA A 177 -3.98 -15.85 19.04
N LEU A 178 -4.07 -16.59 17.94
CA LEU A 178 -3.82 -18.04 17.90
C LEU A 178 -2.34 -18.36 18.14
N TYR A 179 -1.46 -17.68 17.43
CA TYR A 179 -0.01 -17.85 17.49
C TYR A 179 0.50 -17.58 18.91
N ILE A 180 0.16 -16.40 19.46
CA ILE A 180 0.54 -16.01 20.82
C ILE A 180 -0.02 -17.00 21.83
N PHE A 181 -1.28 -17.42 21.70
CA PHE A 181 -1.88 -18.42 22.60
C PHE A 181 -1.11 -19.75 22.58
N LEU A 182 -0.67 -20.22 21.41
CA LEU A 182 0.08 -21.47 21.26
C LEU A 182 1.51 -21.36 21.83
N GLU A 183 2.18 -20.21 21.69
CA GLU A 183 3.48 -19.92 22.32
C GLU A 183 3.36 -19.86 23.86
N GLU A 184 2.32 -19.23 24.39
CA GLU A 184 2.09 -19.13 25.83
C GLU A 184 1.81 -20.50 26.50
N LEU A 185 1.45 -21.54 25.73
CA LEU A 185 1.37 -22.90 26.26
C LEU A 185 2.73 -23.41 26.77
N GLU A 186 3.85 -22.87 26.27
CA GLU A 186 5.22 -23.23 26.70
C GLU A 186 5.61 -22.63 28.05
N GLU A 187 5.19 -21.39 28.33
CA GLU A 187 5.64 -20.63 29.49
C GLU A 187 4.63 -20.66 30.64
N ASN A 188 4.64 -21.73 31.43
CA ASN A 188 4.09 -21.66 32.80
C ASN A 188 5.20 -21.55 33.87
N PRO A 189 5.64 -20.33 34.24
CA PRO A 189 6.65 -20.12 35.29
C PRO A 189 6.19 -20.56 36.69
N ALA A 190 4.92 -20.96 36.88
CA ALA A 190 4.37 -21.42 38.16
C ALA A 190 4.35 -22.95 38.34
N GLY A 191 4.83 -23.73 37.36
CA GLY A 191 5.02 -25.19 37.51
C GLY A 191 3.74 -26.03 37.41
N GLY A 192 2.70 -25.54 36.73
CA GLY A 192 1.54 -26.31 36.29
C GLY A 192 1.56 -26.49 34.77
N ALA A 193 1.08 -27.64 34.28
CA ALA A 193 0.78 -27.82 32.86
C ALA A 193 -0.57 -27.15 32.55
N ILE A 194 -0.60 -26.29 31.52
CA ILE A 194 -1.84 -25.88 30.84
C ILE A 194 -2.11 -26.95 29.80
N LEU A 195 -3.27 -27.59 29.87
CA LEU A 195 -3.71 -28.53 28.85
C LEU A 195 -4.77 -27.81 28.02
N ALA A 196 -4.51 -27.63 26.72
CA ALA A 196 -5.48 -27.06 25.80
C ALA A 196 -6.14 -28.18 24.98
N SER A 197 -7.40 -27.98 24.60
CA SER A 197 -8.11 -28.85 23.65
C SER A 197 -8.95 -27.96 22.75
N LEU A 198 -8.77 -28.09 21.44
CA LEU A 198 -9.52 -27.32 20.46
C LEU A 198 -10.97 -27.83 20.41
N ASN A 199 -11.92 -26.89 20.46
CA ASN A 199 -13.34 -27.21 20.39
C ASN A 199 -13.74 -27.34 18.92
N TYR A 200 -14.04 -28.56 18.51
CA TYR A 200 -14.54 -28.88 17.17
C TYR A 200 -16.07 -28.71 17.05
N PRO A 201 -16.60 -28.48 15.84
CA PRO A 201 -15.89 -28.39 14.55
C PRO A 201 -15.09 -27.09 14.37
N VAL A 202 -14.05 -27.15 13.53
CA VAL A 202 -13.28 -25.98 13.06
C VAL A 202 -13.29 -26.00 11.55
N THR A 203 -13.43 -24.82 10.95
CA THR A 203 -13.42 -24.66 9.50
C THR A 203 -12.07 -24.10 9.08
N LEU A 204 -11.50 -24.69 8.04
CA LEU A 204 -10.34 -24.16 7.33
C LEU A 204 -10.79 -23.65 5.96
N ILE A 205 -10.11 -22.64 5.44
CA ILE A 205 -10.23 -22.15 4.07
C ILE A 205 -8.89 -22.38 3.36
N TYR A 206 -8.93 -22.90 2.15
CA TYR A 206 -7.75 -23.09 1.29
C TYR A 206 -7.54 -21.87 0.40
N SER A 207 -6.34 -21.72 -0.18
CA SER A 207 -6.00 -20.63 -1.12
C SER A 207 -6.95 -20.54 -2.33
N ASP A 208 -7.54 -21.65 -2.77
CA ASP A 208 -8.55 -21.69 -3.84
C ASP A 208 -9.96 -21.21 -3.42
N GLY A 209 -10.11 -20.75 -2.18
CA GLY A 209 -11.37 -20.31 -1.56
C GLY A 209 -12.29 -21.45 -1.14
N SER A 210 -11.89 -22.71 -1.32
CA SER A 210 -12.69 -23.85 -0.86
C SER A 210 -12.52 -24.07 0.64
N THR A 211 -13.61 -24.46 1.32
CA THR A 211 -13.60 -24.63 2.78
C THR A 211 -13.75 -26.10 3.18
N ILE A 212 -13.07 -26.51 4.24
CA ILE A 212 -13.21 -27.84 4.85
C ILE A 212 -13.53 -27.73 6.35
N GLU A 213 -14.52 -28.48 6.80
CA GLU A 213 -14.84 -28.60 8.24
C GLU A 213 -14.13 -29.85 8.80
N VAL A 214 -13.27 -29.64 9.80
CA VAL A 214 -12.57 -30.71 10.51
C VAL A 214 -13.17 -30.93 11.90
N ASN A 215 -13.24 -32.18 12.33
CA ASN A 215 -13.93 -32.57 13.56
C ASN A 215 -13.01 -33.23 14.61
N SER A 216 -11.70 -33.29 14.35
CA SER A 216 -10.70 -33.85 15.28
C SER A 216 -9.29 -33.38 14.97
N ASN A 217 -8.38 -33.49 15.94
CA ASN A 217 -6.95 -33.21 15.77
C ASN A 217 -6.33 -33.98 14.59
N GLN A 218 -6.79 -35.22 14.35
CA GLN A 218 -6.31 -36.04 13.25
C GLN A 218 -6.80 -35.52 11.88
N GLU A 219 -8.06 -35.09 11.81
CA GLU A 219 -8.62 -34.49 10.59
C GLU A 219 -8.00 -33.12 10.30
N LEU A 220 -7.77 -32.30 11.34
CA LEU A 220 -7.06 -31.03 11.23
C LEU A 220 -5.63 -31.22 10.69
N GLN A 221 -4.85 -32.12 11.29
CA GLN A 221 -3.52 -32.44 10.80
C GLN A 221 -3.53 -32.96 9.35
N ALA A 222 -4.49 -33.81 9.01
CA ALA A 222 -4.59 -34.33 7.65
C ALA A 222 -5.01 -33.26 6.64
N ALA A 223 -5.85 -32.30 7.04
CA ALA A 223 -6.30 -31.20 6.20
C ALA A 223 -5.19 -30.19 5.94
N ILE A 224 -4.43 -29.79 6.98
CA ILE A 224 -3.29 -28.86 6.83
C ILE A 224 -2.17 -29.52 6.02
N ASN A 225 -1.78 -30.77 6.33
CA ASN A 225 -0.75 -31.48 5.55
C ASN A 225 -1.17 -31.79 4.10
N ALA A 226 -2.47 -31.80 3.79
CA ALA A 226 -2.94 -31.92 2.42
C ALA A 226 -2.94 -30.56 1.71
N ALA A 227 -3.10 -29.47 2.46
CA ALA A 227 -2.86 -28.12 1.97
C ALA A 227 -1.39 -27.95 1.58
N ASP A 228 -0.46 -28.51 2.35
CA ASP A 228 0.98 -28.50 2.04
C ASP A 228 1.31 -28.97 0.61
N GLU A 229 0.50 -29.88 0.03
CA GLU A 229 0.63 -30.30 -1.39
C GLU A 229 0.09 -29.26 -2.40
N LEU A 230 -0.72 -28.30 -1.94
CA LEU A 230 -1.23 -27.11 -2.65
C LEU A 230 -0.40 -25.84 -2.33
N CYS A 231 0.44 -25.87 -1.29
CA CYS A 231 1.44 -24.85 -0.95
C CYS A 231 2.68 -24.93 -1.85
N ILE A 232 2.80 -25.98 -2.66
CA ILE A 232 3.74 -25.98 -3.77
C ILE A 232 3.13 -25.05 -4.80
N ASP A 233 3.78 -23.90 -4.98
CA ASP A 233 3.54 -22.91 -6.01
C ASP A 233 3.39 -23.57 -7.40
N ASP A 234 2.18 -24.02 -7.72
CA ASP A 234 1.70 -24.28 -9.08
C ASP A 234 1.11 -22.98 -9.68
N THR A 235 1.41 -21.81 -9.10
CA THR A 235 1.23 -20.51 -9.77
C THR A 235 2.47 -20.07 -10.56
N ASP A 236 3.60 -20.74 -10.35
CA ASP A 236 4.79 -20.75 -11.21
C ASP A 236 4.76 -21.91 -12.23
N ASP A 237 3.56 -22.30 -12.68
CA ASP A 237 3.42 -23.25 -13.78
C ASP A 237 3.91 -22.55 -15.06
N CYS A 238 5.20 -22.66 -15.34
CA CYS A 238 5.71 -22.57 -16.70
C CYS A 238 4.86 -23.51 -17.56
N GLU A 239 3.81 -23.05 -18.22
CA GLU A 239 3.25 -23.84 -19.31
C GLU A 239 4.26 -23.78 -20.46
N ALA A 240 4.55 -24.91 -21.12
CA ALA A 240 5.53 -24.89 -22.21
C ALA A 240 5.09 -23.97 -23.36
N GLY A 241 3.79 -23.70 -23.48
CA GLY A 241 3.25 -22.74 -24.43
C GLY A 241 3.65 -21.29 -24.12
N ASP A 242 3.63 -20.90 -22.85
CA ASP A 242 3.94 -19.54 -22.41
C ASP A 242 5.45 -19.29 -22.45
N VAL A 243 6.24 -20.26 -22.00
CA VAL A 243 7.71 -20.24 -22.17
C VAL A 243 8.08 -20.11 -23.65
N GLU A 244 7.43 -20.86 -24.55
CA GLU A 244 7.70 -20.74 -25.99
C GLU A 244 7.34 -19.34 -26.52
N MET A 245 6.28 -18.72 -26.00
CA MET A 245 5.87 -17.36 -26.35
C MET A 245 6.87 -16.31 -25.87
N TYR A 246 7.26 -16.34 -24.60
CA TYR A 246 8.21 -15.39 -24.00
C TYR A 246 9.61 -15.49 -24.64
N LEU A 247 10.10 -16.71 -24.91
CA LEU A 247 11.38 -16.91 -25.59
C LEU A 247 11.39 -16.28 -26.99
N LEU A 248 10.26 -16.28 -27.68
CA LEU A 248 10.12 -15.77 -29.06
C LEU A 248 9.93 -14.25 -29.14
N GLU A 249 9.65 -13.59 -28.03
CA GLU A 249 9.25 -12.19 -28.01
C GLU A 249 10.43 -11.24 -28.28
N CYS A 250 11.52 -11.41 -27.52
CA CYS A 250 12.71 -10.56 -27.60
C CYS A 250 14.01 -11.38 -27.46
N TYR A 251 15.16 -10.70 -27.41
CA TYR A 251 16.42 -11.39 -27.12
C TYR A 251 16.61 -11.50 -25.61
N TRP A 252 17.52 -12.35 -25.18
CA TRP A 252 17.74 -12.64 -23.76
C TRP A 252 19.21 -12.46 -23.40
N ASN A 253 19.49 -11.74 -22.33
CA ASN A 253 20.81 -11.53 -21.77
C ASN A 253 21.13 -12.62 -20.75
N ILE A 254 22.33 -13.20 -20.78
CA ILE A 254 22.78 -14.13 -19.74
C ILE A 254 23.34 -13.34 -18.56
N VAL A 255 22.53 -13.09 -17.54
CA VAL A 255 22.94 -12.26 -16.39
C VAL A 255 23.81 -13.02 -15.39
N SER A 256 23.66 -14.35 -15.28
CA SER A 256 24.48 -15.16 -14.38
C SER A 256 24.66 -16.59 -14.87
N PHE A 257 25.86 -17.15 -14.72
CA PHE A 257 26.13 -18.57 -14.94
C PHE A 257 26.94 -19.16 -13.78
N ASN A 258 26.30 -19.99 -12.96
CA ASN A 258 26.87 -20.53 -11.71
C ASN A 258 27.41 -19.45 -10.76
N GLY A 259 26.81 -18.26 -10.76
CA GLY A 259 27.19 -17.14 -9.90
C GLY A 259 28.42 -16.37 -10.39
N ASP A 260 28.70 -16.41 -11.70
CA ASP A 260 29.77 -15.67 -12.35
C ASP A 260 29.24 -15.01 -13.63
N ASP A 261 29.74 -13.83 -13.95
CA ASP A 261 29.32 -12.94 -15.04
C ASP A 261 30.03 -13.26 -16.37
N ASN A 262 30.70 -14.41 -16.48
CA ASN A 262 31.48 -14.79 -17.66
C ASN A 262 30.70 -14.77 -19.00
N PHE A 263 29.37 -14.77 -18.94
CA PHE A 263 28.49 -14.75 -20.10
C PHE A 263 27.66 -13.46 -20.24
N ILE A 264 27.89 -12.45 -19.39
CA ILE A 264 27.07 -11.21 -19.33
C ILE A 264 27.07 -10.38 -20.62
N ASP A 265 28.10 -10.53 -21.45
CA ASP A 265 28.19 -9.83 -22.74
C ASP A 265 27.49 -10.59 -23.89
N TYR A 266 26.76 -11.68 -23.62
CA TYR A 266 26.13 -12.52 -24.65
C TYR A 266 24.61 -12.43 -24.66
N ASP A 267 24.08 -12.15 -25.85
CA ASP A 267 22.67 -12.06 -26.17
C ASP A 267 22.23 -13.38 -26.84
N ILE A 268 21.07 -13.92 -26.46
CA ILE A 268 20.46 -15.12 -27.04
C ILE A 268 19.19 -14.73 -27.80
N TYR A 269 19.09 -15.15 -29.06
CA TYR A 269 17.92 -14.96 -29.90
C TYR A 269 17.28 -16.32 -30.20
N PHE A 270 16.05 -16.53 -29.76
CA PHE A 270 15.23 -17.70 -30.09
C PHE A 270 14.32 -17.35 -31.28
N ASN A 271 14.36 -18.15 -32.34
CA ASN A 271 13.59 -17.89 -33.56
C ASN A 271 12.44 -18.89 -33.73
N GLU A 272 11.31 -18.45 -34.31
CA GLU A 272 10.09 -19.26 -34.59
C GLU A 272 10.35 -20.55 -35.37
N ASN A 273 11.45 -20.62 -36.11
CA ASN A 273 11.83 -21.81 -36.89
C ASN A 273 12.62 -22.86 -36.06
N GLY A 274 12.77 -22.64 -34.75
CA GLY A 274 13.54 -23.47 -33.82
C GLY A 274 15.05 -23.24 -33.87
N THR A 275 15.54 -22.19 -34.55
CA THR A 275 16.96 -21.84 -34.54
C THR A 275 17.29 -20.88 -33.41
N LEU A 276 18.46 -21.06 -32.81
CA LEU A 276 19.01 -20.19 -31.77
C LEU A 276 20.29 -19.52 -32.25
N GLU A 277 20.44 -18.24 -31.93
CA GLU A 277 21.61 -17.43 -32.25
C GLU A 277 22.14 -16.75 -30.98
N ILE A 278 23.39 -17.03 -30.59
CA ILE A 278 24.07 -16.36 -29.46
C ILE A 278 25.12 -15.41 -30.00
N SER A 279 25.05 -14.13 -29.66
CA SER A 279 25.95 -13.09 -30.16
C SER A 279 26.51 -12.21 -29.05
N GLN A 280 27.59 -11.47 -29.31
CA GLN A 280 28.14 -10.48 -28.39
C GLN A 280 28.06 -9.12 -29.09
N GLY A 281 27.01 -8.36 -28.79
CA GLY A 281 26.67 -7.11 -29.46
C GLY A 281 26.55 -7.24 -30.99
N SER A 282 26.75 -6.14 -31.73
CA SER A 282 26.47 -6.06 -33.18
C SER A 282 27.47 -6.81 -34.11
N THR A 283 28.03 -7.94 -33.71
CA THR A 283 29.13 -8.63 -34.41
C THR A 283 28.68 -9.79 -35.31
N THR A 284 29.38 -9.98 -36.45
CA THR A 284 28.95 -10.83 -37.58
C THR A 284 29.33 -12.33 -37.47
N SER A 285 29.46 -12.89 -36.27
CA SER A 285 29.83 -14.31 -36.09
C SER A 285 29.11 -14.91 -34.90
N ALA A 286 27.79 -14.87 -34.96
CA ALA A 286 26.95 -15.48 -33.95
C ALA A 286 27.09 -17.00 -33.94
N ILE A 287 26.89 -17.54 -32.75
CA ILE A 287 26.95 -18.96 -32.43
C ILE A 287 25.56 -19.51 -32.68
N GLY A 288 25.44 -20.36 -33.69
CA GLY A 288 24.16 -20.95 -34.07
C GLY A 288 23.88 -22.24 -33.30
N GLY A 289 22.61 -22.53 -33.10
CA GLY A 289 22.10 -23.76 -32.53
C GLY A 289 20.62 -23.95 -32.87
N HIS A 290 20.00 -24.89 -32.17
CA HIS A 290 18.55 -25.09 -32.15
C HIS A 290 18.07 -25.08 -30.70
N TRP A 291 16.81 -24.73 -30.52
CA TRP A 291 16.15 -24.78 -29.23
C TRP A 291 14.82 -25.52 -29.35
N GLU A 292 14.40 -26.16 -28.27
CA GLU A 292 13.06 -26.75 -28.14
C GLU A 292 12.63 -26.69 -26.66
N VAL A 293 11.32 -26.52 -26.45
CA VAL A 293 10.70 -26.56 -25.11
C VAL A 293 9.90 -27.86 -25.00
N SER A 294 9.96 -28.54 -23.85
CA SER A 294 9.19 -29.76 -23.59
C SER A 294 8.74 -29.88 -22.15
N GLU A 295 7.55 -30.44 -21.93
CA GLU A 295 7.01 -30.70 -20.59
C GLU A 295 7.39 -32.10 -20.10
N THR A 296 7.72 -32.20 -18.81
CA THR A 296 7.96 -33.46 -18.12
C THR A 296 7.27 -33.48 -16.76
N ASP A 297 7.20 -34.65 -16.12
CA ASP A 297 6.70 -34.80 -14.73
C ASP A 297 7.53 -33.98 -13.70
N ALA A 298 8.62 -33.34 -14.10
CA ALA A 298 9.50 -32.53 -13.26
C ALA A 298 9.43 -31.02 -13.58
N GLY A 299 8.60 -30.59 -14.53
CA GLY A 299 8.51 -29.20 -15.01
C GLY A 299 8.88 -29.04 -16.49
N VAL A 300 8.99 -27.78 -16.95
CA VAL A 300 9.35 -27.43 -18.32
C VAL A 300 10.85 -27.45 -18.54
N ILE A 301 11.25 -28.09 -19.64
CA ILE A 301 12.63 -28.23 -20.07
C ILE A 301 12.89 -27.39 -21.32
N LEU A 302 13.86 -26.48 -21.26
CA LEU A 302 14.47 -25.82 -22.41
C LEU A 302 15.72 -26.59 -22.86
N SER A 303 15.69 -27.14 -24.07
CA SER A 303 16.81 -27.88 -24.66
C SER A 303 17.56 -27.04 -25.67
N LEU A 304 18.84 -26.75 -25.40
CA LEU A 304 19.75 -26.04 -26.30
C LEU A 304 20.63 -27.04 -27.06
N LEU A 305 20.41 -27.17 -28.37
CA LEU A 305 20.96 -28.26 -29.18
C LEU A 305 21.90 -27.75 -30.28
N GLU A 306 22.89 -28.57 -30.62
CA GLU A 306 23.79 -28.36 -31.76
C GLU A 306 24.53 -27.01 -31.76
N LEU A 307 24.88 -26.46 -30.58
CA LEU A 307 25.57 -25.18 -30.47
C LEU A 307 26.94 -25.24 -31.18
N THR A 308 27.23 -24.27 -32.05
CA THR A 308 28.51 -24.25 -32.78
C THR A 308 29.72 -23.88 -31.90
N ALA A 309 29.46 -23.32 -30.71
CA ALA A 309 30.38 -23.02 -29.61
C ALA A 309 29.61 -23.05 -28.28
N PHE A 310 30.30 -23.13 -27.14
CA PHE A 310 29.69 -23.24 -25.79
C PHE A 310 28.77 -24.45 -25.56
N ASP A 311 28.77 -25.45 -26.45
CA ASP A 311 27.97 -26.68 -26.31
C ASP A 311 28.24 -27.45 -25.00
N GLN A 312 29.46 -27.34 -24.43
CA GLN A 312 29.78 -27.95 -23.13
C GLN A 312 29.31 -27.12 -21.93
N ASP A 313 29.05 -25.84 -22.14
CA ASP A 313 28.75 -24.86 -21.09
C ASP A 313 27.24 -24.59 -21.07
N LEU A 314 26.64 -24.22 -22.20
CA LEU A 314 25.23 -23.87 -22.35
C LEU A 314 24.39 -24.96 -23.04
N GLY A 315 24.99 -25.86 -23.84
CA GLY A 315 24.25 -26.89 -24.57
C GLY A 315 23.70 -27.99 -23.67
N GLY A 316 22.51 -28.52 -23.96
CA GLY A 316 21.84 -29.58 -23.20
C GLY A 316 20.43 -29.20 -22.73
N ASP A 317 19.88 -30.05 -21.87
CA ASP A 317 18.53 -29.91 -21.31
C ASP A 317 18.60 -29.14 -19.98
N TRP A 318 17.79 -28.09 -19.86
CA TRP A 318 17.71 -27.23 -18.69
C TRP A 318 16.29 -27.22 -18.15
N LEU A 319 16.12 -27.52 -16.87
CA LEU A 319 14.84 -27.39 -16.17
C LEU A 319 14.65 -25.91 -15.79
N ILE A 320 13.52 -25.31 -16.15
CA ILE A 320 13.16 -23.95 -15.72
C ILE A 320 12.56 -24.04 -14.31
N ILE A 321 13.03 -23.20 -13.40
CA ILE A 321 12.64 -23.17 -11.98
C ILE A 321 12.23 -21.79 -11.47
N GLU A 322 12.36 -20.75 -12.29
CA GLU A 322 11.73 -19.42 -12.13
C GLU A 322 11.27 -19.01 -13.54
N CYS A 323 10.03 -18.56 -13.68
CA CYS A 323 9.33 -18.45 -14.96
C CYS A 323 8.65 -17.10 -15.23
N ASP A 324 9.26 -16.01 -14.79
CA ASP A 324 8.73 -14.67 -15.05
C ASP A 324 8.76 -14.36 -16.55
N ASP A 325 7.87 -13.48 -17.01
CA ASP A 325 7.78 -13.14 -18.42
C ASP A 325 9.07 -12.48 -18.94
N ASP A 326 9.80 -11.77 -18.07
CA ASP A 326 11.08 -11.11 -18.38
C ASP A 326 12.31 -11.80 -17.78
N ARG A 327 12.18 -12.86 -16.98
CA ARG A 327 13.31 -13.49 -16.30
C ARG A 327 13.13 -14.98 -16.10
N PHE A 328 14.13 -15.76 -16.56
CA PHE A 328 14.17 -17.20 -16.34
C PHE A 328 15.41 -17.63 -15.57
N LYS A 329 15.20 -18.52 -14.59
CA LYS A 329 16.27 -19.29 -13.95
C LYS A 329 16.18 -20.75 -14.37
N LEU A 330 17.28 -21.24 -14.94
CA LEU A 330 17.36 -22.60 -15.44
C LEU A 330 18.44 -23.41 -14.74
N VAL A 331 18.14 -24.66 -14.42
CA VAL A 331 19.05 -25.58 -13.71
C VAL A 331 19.25 -26.89 -14.46
N ARG A 332 20.44 -27.48 -14.31
CA ARG A 332 20.73 -28.84 -14.79
C ARG A 332 21.74 -29.56 -13.91
N GLU A 333 21.68 -30.88 -13.91
CA GLU A 333 22.70 -31.71 -13.27
C GLU A 333 23.77 -32.18 -14.28
N ASN A 334 25.04 -31.86 -14.02
CA ASN A 334 26.14 -32.42 -14.81
C ASN A 334 26.50 -33.85 -14.33
N ALA A 335 27.24 -34.61 -15.13
CA ALA A 335 27.70 -35.99 -14.87
C ALA A 335 28.52 -36.20 -13.58
N THR A 336 28.84 -35.11 -12.86
CA THR A 336 29.51 -35.10 -11.56
C THR A 336 28.57 -34.83 -10.37
N ASN A 337 27.25 -34.76 -10.58
CA ASN A 337 26.23 -34.37 -9.59
C ASN A 337 26.49 -32.99 -8.97
N VAL A 338 26.92 -32.04 -9.79
CA VAL A 338 27.00 -30.63 -9.41
C VAL A 338 25.92 -29.95 -10.21
N ALA A 339 24.97 -29.31 -9.52
CA ALA A 339 23.95 -28.49 -10.13
C ALA A 339 24.63 -27.29 -10.80
N GLN A 340 24.30 -27.07 -12.06
CA GLN A 340 24.64 -25.85 -12.76
C GLN A 340 23.38 -25.03 -12.91
N TYR A 341 23.49 -23.71 -12.83
CA TYR A 341 22.40 -22.80 -13.10
C TYR A 341 22.81 -21.68 -14.05
N VAL A 342 21.84 -21.18 -14.78
CA VAL A 342 21.94 -19.99 -15.62
C VAL A 342 20.70 -19.14 -15.38
N ILE A 343 20.88 -17.82 -15.27
CA ILE A 343 19.80 -16.84 -15.21
C ILE A 343 19.88 -16.03 -16.49
N ILE A 344 18.73 -15.87 -17.15
CA ILE A 344 18.58 -15.04 -18.34
C ILE A 344 17.46 -14.01 -18.13
N GLU A 345 17.64 -12.81 -18.64
CA GLU A 345 16.67 -11.71 -18.58
C GLU A 345 16.33 -11.22 -19.99
N ARG A 346 15.06 -10.96 -20.26
CA ARG A 346 14.51 -10.60 -21.56
C ARG A 346 14.76 -9.13 -21.84
N GLU A 347 15.34 -8.87 -23.01
CA GLU A 347 15.75 -7.53 -23.42
C GLU A 347 15.33 -7.30 -24.87
N CYS A 348 14.60 -6.21 -25.11
CA CYS A 348 14.04 -5.90 -26.42
C CYS A 348 14.92 -4.83 -27.11
N GLU A 349 15.50 -5.15 -28.28
CA GLU A 349 16.31 -4.15 -29.01
C GLU A 349 15.37 -3.05 -29.49
N ASN A 350 15.49 -1.86 -28.89
CA ASN A 350 14.73 -0.65 -29.21
C ASN A 350 13.29 -0.72 -28.75
N ASP A 351 13.10 -0.72 -27.44
CA ASP A 351 11.88 -0.20 -26.85
C ASP A 351 11.56 1.17 -27.47
N ILE A 352 10.55 1.13 -28.33
CA ILE A 352 9.75 2.28 -28.70
C ILE A 352 8.34 1.74 -28.50
N ASP A 353 7.83 1.90 -27.29
CA ASP A 353 6.46 1.58 -26.85
C ASP A 353 5.36 2.42 -27.52
N CYS A 354 5.56 2.79 -28.78
CA CYS A 354 4.62 3.57 -29.57
C CYS A 354 4.24 2.85 -30.86
N SER A 355 2.95 2.58 -31.02
CA SER A 355 2.42 2.16 -32.31
C SER A 355 2.46 3.30 -33.34
N ALA A 356 2.44 2.96 -34.64
CA ALA A 356 2.33 3.95 -35.71
C ALA A 356 1.07 4.83 -35.59
N GLN A 357 0.03 4.33 -34.92
CA GLN A 357 -1.19 5.05 -34.63
C GLN A 357 -1.02 6.06 -33.48
N VAL A 358 -0.28 5.68 -32.42
CA VAL A 358 0.07 6.58 -31.31
C VAL A 358 0.89 7.76 -31.84
N VAL A 359 1.98 7.50 -32.56
CA VAL A 359 2.83 8.56 -33.16
C VAL A 359 2.02 9.48 -34.08
N ASN A 360 1.09 8.92 -34.86
CA ASN A 360 0.22 9.72 -35.72
C ASN A 360 -0.72 10.62 -34.91
N ASN A 361 -1.26 10.12 -33.80
CA ASN A 361 -2.15 10.88 -32.91
C ASN A 361 -1.39 11.98 -32.15
N SER A 362 -0.22 11.68 -31.58
CA SER A 362 0.60 12.66 -30.85
C SER A 362 1.06 13.80 -31.77
N LEU A 363 1.43 13.50 -33.03
CA LEU A 363 1.84 14.53 -33.98
C LEU A 363 0.73 15.52 -34.30
N ILE A 364 -0.55 15.10 -34.33
CA ILE A 364 -1.70 15.96 -34.66
C ILE A 364 -2.34 16.62 -33.43
N GLU A 365 -1.93 16.24 -32.23
CA GLU A 365 -2.53 16.69 -30.98
C GLU A 365 -2.13 18.12 -30.62
N CYS A 366 -0.84 18.42 -30.64
CA CYS A 366 -0.31 19.73 -30.21
C CYS A 366 0.72 20.29 -31.21
N VAL A 367 1.23 21.48 -30.88
CA VAL A 367 2.30 22.13 -31.62
C VAL A 367 3.66 21.54 -31.19
N TRP A 368 4.56 21.35 -32.16
CA TRP A 368 5.89 20.78 -31.91
C TRP A 368 7.02 21.75 -32.23
N TYR A 369 8.00 21.86 -31.33
CA TYR A 369 9.28 22.52 -31.61
C TYR A 369 10.31 21.50 -32.04
N SER A 370 11.17 21.83 -33.00
CA SER A 370 12.15 20.87 -33.52
C SER A 370 13.60 21.32 -33.44
N GLY A 371 14.46 20.37 -33.11
CA GLY A 371 15.91 20.44 -33.22
C GLY A 371 16.45 19.42 -34.22
N SER A 372 17.42 19.78 -35.04
CA SER A 372 18.03 18.85 -36.00
C SER A 372 19.49 19.18 -36.26
N ASN A 373 20.30 18.17 -36.56
CA ASN A 373 21.68 18.35 -37.01
C ASN A 373 21.83 18.54 -38.54
N VAL A 374 20.72 18.54 -39.29
CA VAL A 374 20.71 18.74 -40.76
C VAL A 374 20.46 20.19 -41.15
N ALA A 375 19.55 20.86 -40.45
CA ALA A 375 19.32 22.30 -40.57
C ALA A 375 20.15 23.02 -39.49
N SER A 376 20.81 24.13 -39.81
CA SER A 376 21.79 24.79 -38.93
C SER A 376 21.19 25.42 -37.65
N ASN A 377 20.64 24.65 -36.70
CA ASN A 377 20.05 25.09 -35.41
C ASN A 377 19.25 26.41 -35.48
N GLN A 378 18.64 26.70 -36.63
CA GLN A 378 17.86 27.89 -36.94
C GLN A 378 16.47 27.48 -37.42
N LEU A 379 15.94 26.39 -36.88
CA LEU A 379 14.54 26.02 -37.00
C LEU A 379 13.77 26.93 -36.04
N ASN A 380 13.55 28.18 -36.44
CA ASN A 380 12.77 29.11 -35.64
C ASN A 380 11.32 29.04 -36.14
N GLY A 381 10.52 28.18 -35.52
CA GLY A 381 9.10 28.08 -35.85
C GLY A 381 8.45 26.78 -35.42
N PRO A 382 7.28 26.81 -34.78
CA PRO A 382 6.52 25.61 -34.46
C PRO A 382 6.08 24.83 -35.70
N PHE A 383 6.05 23.51 -35.59
CA PHE A 383 5.46 22.57 -36.54
C PHE A 383 4.05 22.21 -36.07
N ASN A 384 3.08 22.32 -36.97
CA ASN A 384 1.71 21.89 -36.72
C ASN A 384 1.31 20.88 -37.81
N PHE A 385 1.02 19.65 -37.39
CA PHE A 385 0.59 18.55 -38.25
C PHE A 385 -0.92 18.39 -38.16
N ASP A 386 -1.61 18.31 -39.30
CA ASP A 386 -3.05 18.04 -39.30
C ASP A 386 -3.36 16.59 -39.73
N GLY A 387 -4.56 16.11 -39.35
CA GLY A 387 -5.06 14.79 -39.70
C GLY A 387 -5.33 14.56 -41.21
N SER A 388 -5.09 15.56 -42.05
CA SER A 388 -5.19 15.44 -43.52
C SER A 388 -3.85 15.17 -44.20
N GLY A 389 -2.75 15.08 -43.43
CA GLY A 389 -1.39 14.87 -43.92
C GLY A 389 -0.69 16.17 -44.34
N VAL A 390 -1.19 17.33 -43.90
CA VAL A 390 -0.55 18.63 -44.11
C VAL A 390 0.26 18.99 -42.86
N VAL A 391 1.48 19.48 -43.07
CA VAL A 391 2.31 20.06 -42.00
C VAL A 391 2.58 21.52 -42.31
N THR A 392 2.44 22.39 -41.31
CA THR A 392 2.73 23.82 -41.41
C THR A 392 3.84 24.23 -40.46
N VAL A 393 4.70 25.14 -40.90
CA VAL A 393 5.79 25.71 -40.10
C VAL A 393 5.68 27.23 -40.11
N VAL A 394 5.58 27.84 -38.93
CA VAL A 394 5.46 29.30 -38.78
C VAL A 394 6.85 29.91 -38.63
N VAL A 395 7.33 30.62 -39.65
CA VAL A 395 8.66 31.28 -39.59
C VAL A 395 8.61 32.61 -38.82
N PRO A 396 9.74 33.14 -38.31
CA PRO A 396 9.76 34.26 -37.36
C PRO A 396 9.23 35.61 -37.89
N ASN A 397 9.03 35.71 -39.21
CA ASN A 397 8.42 36.85 -39.87
C ASN A 397 6.90 36.73 -40.03
N GLY A 398 6.29 35.65 -39.51
CA GLY A 398 4.85 35.38 -39.57
C GLY A 398 4.37 34.75 -40.88
N ASP A 399 5.27 34.39 -41.79
CA ASP A 399 4.90 33.62 -42.99
C ASP A 399 4.68 32.15 -42.61
N VAL A 400 3.75 31.48 -43.29
CA VAL A 400 3.46 30.05 -43.08
C VAL A 400 4.01 29.25 -44.26
N ILE A 401 4.80 28.23 -43.95
CA ILE A 401 5.30 27.27 -44.92
C ILE A 401 4.46 26.01 -44.80
N THR A 402 3.94 25.52 -45.92
CA THR A 402 3.09 24.33 -45.97
C THR A 402 3.79 23.20 -46.72
N GLY A 403 3.82 22.01 -46.13
CA GLY A 403 4.30 20.77 -46.74
C GLY A 403 3.36 19.61 -46.47
N GLN A 404 3.83 18.39 -46.71
CA GLN A 404 3.09 17.16 -46.46
C GLN A 404 3.83 16.26 -45.49
N TRP A 405 3.09 15.45 -44.75
CA TRP A 405 3.64 14.43 -43.87
C TRP A 405 2.77 13.17 -43.88
N ASN A 406 3.37 12.04 -43.52
CA ASN A 406 2.64 10.84 -43.14
C ASN A 406 3.51 9.92 -42.28
N ILE A 407 2.87 9.08 -41.47
CA ILE A 407 3.52 7.93 -40.87
C ILE A 407 3.46 6.75 -41.84
N SER A 408 4.56 6.02 -41.94
CA SER A 408 4.67 4.79 -42.72
C SER A 408 5.21 3.67 -41.83
N LEU A 409 4.48 2.57 -41.73
CA LEU A 409 4.93 1.36 -41.05
C LEU A 409 5.56 0.39 -42.04
N THR A 410 6.72 -0.16 -41.69
CA THR A 410 7.44 -1.16 -42.49
C THR A 410 7.98 -2.25 -41.57
N ASP A 411 8.43 -3.37 -42.14
CA ASP A 411 9.10 -4.45 -41.40
C ASP A 411 10.37 -3.98 -40.65
N SER A 412 10.90 -2.79 -40.96
CA SER A 412 12.07 -2.19 -40.31
C SER A 412 11.75 -1.05 -39.32
N GLY A 413 10.47 -0.86 -38.98
CA GLY A 413 9.99 0.10 -37.98
C GLY A 413 9.07 1.20 -38.53
N ILE A 414 8.79 2.19 -37.67
CA ILE A 414 7.92 3.34 -37.93
C ILE A 414 8.74 4.48 -38.56
N TYR A 415 8.21 5.10 -39.62
CA TYR A 415 8.86 6.21 -40.32
C TYR A 415 7.94 7.42 -40.40
N LEU A 416 8.49 8.59 -40.06
CA LEU A 416 7.93 9.89 -40.42
C LEU A 416 8.45 10.30 -41.81
N VAL A 417 7.55 10.44 -42.77
CA VAL A 417 7.86 10.94 -44.11
C VAL A 417 7.51 12.42 -44.16
N LEU A 418 8.48 13.28 -44.48
CA LEU A 418 8.29 14.73 -44.59
C LEU A 418 8.57 15.23 -46.02
N GLU A 419 7.67 16.08 -46.53
CA GLU A 419 7.84 16.80 -47.79
C GLU A 419 7.63 18.31 -47.59
N LEU A 420 8.70 19.02 -47.23
CA LEU A 420 8.71 20.47 -47.01
C LEU A 420 9.36 21.23 -48.19
N PRO A 421 8.85 22.42 -48.57
CA PRO A 421 9.50 23.29 -49.54
C PRO A 421 10.61 24.14 -48.87
N ALA A 422 11.38 24.87 -49.68
CA ALA A 422 12.43 25.75 -49.18
C ALA A 422 11.85 26.86 -48.25
N PRO A 423 12.52 27.23 -47.14
CA PRO A 423 13.87 26.83 -46.72
C PRO A 423 13.99 25.50 -45.94
N TYR A 424 12.90 24.79 -45.63
CA TYR A 424 12.93 23.57 -44.80
C TYR A 424 13.10 22.27 -45.60
N ASN A 425 13.37 22.38 -46.90
CA ASN A 425 13.51 21.22 -47.80
C ASN A 425 14.69 20.29 -47.47
N GLU A 426 15.55 20.66 -46.51
CA GLU A 426 16.64 19.82 -45.99
C GLU A 426 16.15 18.81 -44.93
N LEU A 427 14.98 19.05 -44.33
CA LEU A 427 14.30 18.09 -43.44
C LEU A 427 13.41 17.11 -44.20
N SER A 428 13.19 17.31 -45.51
CA SER A 428 12.37 16.42 -46.33
C SER A 428 13.06 15.06 -46.52
N GLY A 429 12.36 13.97 -46.25
CA GLY A 429 12.89 12.61 -46.30
C GLY A 429 12.06 11.62 -45.46
N GLU A 430 12.55 10.39 -45.36
CA GLU A 430 11.99 9.33 -44.51
C GLU A 430 12.85 9.22 -43.24
N TRP A 431 12.25 9.42 -42.07
CA TRP A 431 12.94 9.44 -40.79
C TRP A 431 12.44 8.30 -39.91
N ARG A 432 13.32 7.38 -39.51
CA ARG A 432 12.96 6.24 -38.64
C ARG A 432 12.76 6.76 -37.22
N LEU A 433 11.67 6.37 -36.56
CA LEU A 433 11.45 6.65 -35.14
C LEU A 433 12.56 5.97 -34.31
N PHE A 434 13.07 6.70 -33.32
CA PHE A 434 14.17 6.27 -32.45
C PHE A 434 13.87 6.45 -30.96
N GLU A 435 13.03 7.43 -30.61
CA GLU A 435 12.61 7.74 -29.23
C GLU A 435 11.16 8.22 -29.32
N CYS A 436 10.30 7.73 -28.44
CA CYS A 436 8.89 8.07 -28.41
C CYS A 436 8.42 8.23 -26.97
N ASP A 437 8.59 9.44 -26.45
CA ASP A 437 8.09 9.85 -25.13
C ASP A 437 6.83 10.70 -25.33
N ALA A 438 6.01 10.84 -24.28
CA ALA A 438 4.73 11.57 -24.34
C ALA A 438 4.86 12.99 -24.92
N ASP A 439 5.91 13.72 -24.54
CA ASP A 439 6.18 15.10 -24.97
C ASP A 439 7.40 15.23 -25.90
N ARG A 440 8.01 14.11 -26.33
CA ARG A 440 9.26 14.16 -27.10
C ARG A 440 9.41 13.01 -28.09
N LEU A 441 9.54 13.34 -29.37
CA LEU A 441 9.74 12.37 -30.44
C LEU A 441 11.09 12.56 -31.12
N LYS A 442 11.89 11.51 -31.25
CA LYS A 442 13.14 11.56 -32.02
C LYS A 442 13.09 10.65 -33.22
N PHE A 443 13.51 11.19 -34.35
CA PHE A 443 13.64 10.45 -35.60
C PHE A 443 15.06 10.55 -36.15
N ILE A 444 15.54 9.48 -36.78
CA ILE A 444 16.88 9.37 -37.34
C ILE A 444 16.88 9.03 -38.83
N ASN A 445 17.89 9.53 -39.56
CA ASN A 445 18.18 9.19 -40.94
C ASN A 445 19.71 9.09 -41.13
N GLY A 446 20.26 7.88 -41.01
CA GLY A 446 21.71 7.68 -40.99
C GLY A 446 22.36 8.38 -39.79
N ASP A 447 23.36 9.23 -40.03
CA ASP A 447 24.03 10.02 -38.97
C ASP A 447 23.25 11.30 -38.58
N HIS A 448 22.05 11.48 -39.14
CA HIS A 448 21.23 12.67 -38.93
C HIS A 448 20.04 12.39 -38.03
N TYR A 449 19.57 13.42 -37.32
CA TYR A 449 18.38 13.33 -36.46
C TYR A 449 17.49 14.58 -36.56
N ILE A 450 16.22 14.38 -36.21
CA ILE A 450 15.25 15.41 -35.84
C ILE A 450 14.68 15.01 -34.48
N VAL A 451 14.65 15.93 -33.53
CA VAL A 451 13.95 15.80 -32.26
C VAL A 451 12.79 16.79 -32.30
N PHE A 452 11.59 16.35 -31.94
CA PHE A 452 10.42 17.17 -31.69
C PHE A 452 10.15 17.16 -30.19
N GLU A 453 9.87 18.33 -29.62
CA GLU A 453 9.39 18.51 -28.25
C GLU A 453 8.01 19.17 -28.31
N GLN A 454 7.04 18.57 -27.63
CA GLN A 454 5.63 18.93 -27.66
C GLN A 454 5.40 20.15 -26.77
N ASP A 455 4.62 21.10 -27.26
CA ASP A 455 4.16 22.24 -26.48
C ASP A 455 2.63 22.33 -26.57
N CYS A 456 1.96 21.75 -25.57
CA CYS A 456 0.51 21.78 -25.41
C CYS A 456 0.03 23.01 -24.60
N THR A 457 0.92 23.97 -24.28
CA THR A 457 0.56 25.15 -23.46
C THR A 457 -0.41 26.12 -24.14
N ASN A 458 -0.89 25.81 -25.35
CA ASN A 458 -1.80 26.64 -26.13
C ASN A 458 -3.24 26.10 -26.28
N ASP A 459 -3.58 24.91 -25.79
CA ASP A 459 -4.94 24.36 -25.98
C ASP A 459 -5.89 24.55 -24.80
N THR A 460 -5.50 25.38 -23.83
CA THR A 460 -6.47 25.99 -22.92
C THR A 460 -6.52 27.50 -23.02
N TYR A 461 -5.62 28.17 -23.75
CA TYR A 461 -5.45 29.62 -23.65
C TYR A 461 -5.75 30.36 -24.96
N CYS A 462 -6.83 31.14 -24.96
CA CYS A 462 -7.23 31.95 -26.10
C CYS A 462 -6.47 33.28 -26.12
N GLU A 463 -5.39 33.35 -26.91
CA GLU A 463 -4.45 34.50 -26.94
C GLU A 463 -5.15 35.84 -27.23
N ASP A 464 -6.19 35.84 -28.08
CA ASP A 464 -6.97 37.03 -28.44
C ASP A 464 -7.87 37.54 -27.30
N LEU A 465 -8.24 36.66 -26.36
CA LEU A 465 -9.12 36.96 -25.22
C LEU A 465 -8.36 37.04 -23.89
N GLN A 466 -7.09 36.59 -23.86
CA GLN A 466 -6.25 36.46 -22.66
C GLN A 466 -6.92 35.68 -21.52
N ALA A 467 -7.65 34.62 -21.87
CA ALA A 467 -8.43 33.81 -20.94
C ALA A 467 -8.48 32.35 -21.42
N ASN A 468 -8.79 31.44 -20.50
CA ASN A 468 -8.81 30.03 -20.78
C ASN A 468 -10.15 29.55 -21.38
N ILE A 469 -10.15 28.44 -22.12
CA ILE A 469 -11.37 27.71 -22.46
C ILE A 469 -12.08 27.33 -21.14
N GLY A 470 -13.38 27.59 -21.05
CA GLY A 470 -14.16 27.44 -19.82
C GLY A 470 -14.19 28.69 -18.92
N ASP A 471 -13.35 29.70 -19.16
CA ASP A 471 -13.41 30.97 -18.43
C ASP A 471 -14.63 31.81 -18.85
N GLU A 472 -15.13 32.61 -17.91
CA GLU A 472 -16.18 33.59 -18.14
C GLU A 472 -15.67 34.69 -19.09
N CYS A 473 -16.45 35.00 -20.12
CA CYS A 473 -16.12 36.04 -21.10
C CYS A 473 -17.29 37.01 -21.30
N GLU A 474 -17.01 38.21 -21.82
CA GLU A 474 -18.02 39.23 -22.11
C GLU A 474 -17.93 39.65 -23.58
N THR A 475 -19.02 39.50 -24.34
CA THR A 475 -19.07 39.97 -25.73
C THR A 475 -19.01 41.51 -25.81
N PRO A 476 -18.67 42.09 -26.98
CA PRO A 476 -18.64 43.55 -27.16
C PRO A 476 -19.94 44.30 -26.83
N ASP A 477 -21.07 43.57 -26.81
CA ASP A 477 -22.39 44.08 -26.46
C ASP A 477 -22.74 43.94 -24.96
N GLY A 478 -21.82 43.41 -24.15
CA GLY A 478 -21.92 43.31 -22.69
C GLY A 478 -22.65 42.07 -22.18
N VAL A 479 -22.69 41.01 -22.97
CA VAL A 479 -23.33 39.73 -22.60
C VAL A 479 -22.26 38.77 -22.12
N VAL A 480 -22.46 38.21 -20.93
CA VAL A 480 -21.59 37.21 -20.30
C VAL A 480 -21.81 35.83 -20.92
N GLY A 481 -20.74 35.13 -21.22
CA GLY A 481 -20.71 33.78 -21.78
C GLY A 481 -19.52 32.97 -21.27
N VAL A 482 -19.26 31.81 -21.88
CA VAL A 482 -18.10 30.96 -21.60
C VAL A 482 -17.28 30.79 -22.88
N ILE A 483 -15.95 30.74 -22.75
CA ILE A 483 -15.06 30.55 -23.89
C ILE A 483 -15.09 29.08 -24.33
N ASN A 484 -15.44 28.83 -25.59
CA ASN A 484 -15.51 27.48 -26.16
C ASN A 484 -14.19 27.04 -26.83
N GLU A 485 -14.15 25.79 -27.31
CA GLU A 485 -13.01 25.17 -28.01
C GLU A 485 -12.51 25.94 -29.24
N ASN A 486 -13.31 26.85 -29.79
CA ASN A 486 -12.96 27.68 -30.93
C ASN A 486 -12.47 29.08 -30.51
N CYS A 487 -12.23 29.32 -29.22
CA CYS A 487 -11.87 30.62 -28.65
C CYS A 487 -12.88 31.74 -28.94
N GLU A 488 -14.16 31.37 -29.04
CA GLU A 488 -15.28 32.30 -29.18
C GLU A 488 -16.04 32.39 -27.85
N CYS A 489 -16.50 33.60 -27.51
CA CYS A 489 -17.31 33.81 -26.33
C CYS A 489 -18.75 33.36 -26.61
N GLU A 490 -19.12 32.17 -26.11
CA GLU A 490 -20.42 31.57 -26.31
C GLU A 490 -21.40 32.07 -25.25
N THR A 491 -22.37 32.89 -25.66
CA THR A 491 -23.28 33.60 -24.75
C THR A 491 -24.62 32.89 -24.54
N ASP A 492 -24.71 31.59 -24.86
CA ASP A 492 -25.97 30.85 -24.81
C ASP A 492 -25.83 29.56 -23.98
N VAL A 493 -25.54 29.72 -22.68
CA VAL A 493 -25.64 28.61 -21.70
C VAL A 493 -27.08 28.37 -21.23
N ASN A 494 -28.10 28.86 -21.95
CA ASN A 494 -29.50 28.48 -21.73
C ASN A 494 -30.30 28.58 -23.03
N GLN A 495 -29.94 27.78 -24.04
CA GLN A 495 -30.86 27.55 -25.14
C GLN A 495 -31.88 26.50 -24.73
N PHE A 496 -32.96 26.96 -24.12
CA PHE A 496 -34.15 26.14 -23.90
C PHE A 496 -34.70 25.68 -25.25
N ASP A 497 -34.90 24.37 -25.45
CA ASP A 497 -35.50 23.83 -26.68
C ASP A 497 -36.84 24.50 -27.02
N CYS A 498 -37.52 25.03 -25.99
CA CYS A 498 -38.75 25.82 -26.08
C CYS A 498 -38.56 27.24 -25.51
N PRO A 499 -38.01 28.18 -26.29
CA PRO A 499 -37.55 29.49 -25.81
C PRO A 499 -38.67 30.39 -25.26
N ASP A 500 -39.89 30.23 -25.76
CA ASP A 500 -41.05 31.04 -25.32
C ASP A 500 -41.53 30.68 -23.90
N TYR A 501 -41.08 29.54 -23.37
CA TYR A 501 -41.49 28.99 -22.07
C TYR A 501 -40.32 28.77 -21.10
N GLU A 502 -39.09 29.14 -21.49
CA GLU A 502 -37.87 28.93 -20.70
C GLU A 502 -37.73 27.48 -20.17
N ALA A 503 -38.01 26.50 -21.04
CA ALA A 503 -38.00 25.08 -20.69
C ALA A 503 -37.49 24.19 -21.84
N ASN A 504 -36.86 23.07 -21.50
CA ASN A 504 -36.31 22.08 -22.43
C ASN A 504 -37.34 21.02 -22.81
N ILE A 505 -37.10 20.29 -23.90
CA ILE A 505 -37.90 19.12 -24.23
C ILE A 505 -37.66 18.08 -23.12
N GLY A 506 -38.75 17.55 -22.56
CA GLY A 506 -38.71 16.64 -21.41
C GLY A 506 -38.86 17.30 -20.05
N ASP A 507 -38.81 18.64 -19.96
CA ASP A 507 -39.08 19.34 -18.71
C ASP A 507 -40.55 19.17 -18.29
N GLU A 508 -40.78 19.13 -16.97
CA GLU A 508 -42.10 19.03 -16.37
C GLU A 508 -42.92 20.31 -16.62
N CYS A 509 -44.17 20.16 -17.03
CA CYS A 509 -45.07 21.26 -17.32
C CYS A 509 -46.46 21.00 -16.72
N GLU A 510 -47.21 22.07 -16.44
CA GLU A 510 -48.59 21.96 -15.92
C GLU A 510 -49.56 22.61 -16.90
N THR A 511 -50.56 21.86 -17.35
CA THR A 511 -51.63 22.41 -18.20
C THR A 511 -52.50 23.40 -17.41
N PRO A 512 -53.24 24.29 -18.09
CA PRO A 512 -54.13 25.25 -17.42
C PRO A 512 -55.20 24.65 -16.49
N ASP A 513 -55.48 23.35 -16.63
CA ASP A 513 -56.42 22.61 -15.79
C ASP A 513 -55.75 21.90 -14.60
N GLY A 514 -54.44 22.10 -14.41
CA GLY A 514 -53.66 21.61 -13.27
C GLY A 514 -53.12 20.18 -13.42
N VAL A 515 -53.01 19.70 -14.66
CA VAL A 515 -52.49 18.36 -14.96
C VAL A 515 -51.03 18.49 -15.36
N VAL A 516 -50.17 17.76 -14.64
CA VAL A 516 -48.72 17.67 -14.89
C VAL A 516 -48.46 16.80 -16.13
N GLY A 517 -47.56 17.23 -16.99
CA GLY A 517 -47.11 16.55 -18.21
C GLY A 517 -45.65 16.89 -18.52
N VAL A 518 -45.18 16.53 -19.71
CA VAL A 518 -43.82 16.84 -20.19
C VAL A 518 -43.86 17.63 -21.50
N ILE A 519 -42.88 18.51 -21.69
CA ILE A 519 -42.79 19.32 -22.91
C ILE A 519 -42.30 18.46 -24.07
N ASN A 520 -43.08 18.38 -25.14
CA ASN A 520 -42.70 17.62 -26.33
C ASN A 520 -41.94 18.48 -27.36
N GLU A 521 -41.50 17.84 -28.46
CA GLU A 521 -40.75 18.45 -29.56
C GLU A 521 -41.50 19.58 -30.31
N ASN A 522 -42.80 19.78 -30.05
CA ASN A 522 -43.57 20.92 -30.55
C ASN A 522 -43.76 22.03 -29.50
N CYS A 523 -43.10 21.94 -28.34
CA CYS A 523 -43.24 22.86 -27.21
C CYS A 523 -44.66 22.93 -26.64
N GLU A 524 -45.38 21.82 -26.72
CA GLU A 524 -46.69 21.65 -26.10
C GLU A 524 -46.56 20.75 -24.86
N CYS A 525 -47.33 21.06 -23.82
CA CYS A 525 -47.37 20.22 -22.62
C CYS A 525 -48.20 18.97 -22.90
N GLU A 526 -47.53 17.85 -23.12
CA GLU A 526 -48.14 16.56 -23.42
C GLU A 526 -48.40 15.81 -22.12
N THR A 527 -49.67 15.58 -21.82
CA THR A 527 -50.12 14.94 -20.57
C THR A 527 -50.42 13.45 -20.77
N ASP A 528 -49.81 12.80 -21.77
CA ASP A 528 -50.11 11.41 -22.11
C ASP A 528 -48.89 10.68 -22.68
N VAL A 529 -47.99 10.26 -21.78
CA VAL A 529 -47.17 9.07 -22.00
C VAL A 529 -47.46 8.09 -20.87
N ASN A 530 -48.63 7.45 -20.96
CA ASN A 530 -48.81 6.10 -20.49
C ASN A 530 -49.70 5.39 -21.50
N GLU A 531 -49.11 4.71 -22.48
CA GLU A 531 -49.80 3.55 -23.02
C GLU A 531 -49.77 2.52 -21.90
N PHE A 532 -50.76 2.57 -21.01
CA PHE A 532 -50.82 1.69 -19.86
C PHE A 532 -50.72 0.24 -20.34
N ASP A 533 -49.77 -0.52 -19.80
CA ASP A 533 -49.59 -1.94 -20.14
C ASP A 533 -50.91 -2.73 -19.97
N CYS A 534 -51.78 -2.23 -19.08
CA CYS A 534 -53.13 -2.70 -18.84
C CYS A 534 -54.19 -1.64 -19.17
N PRO A 535 -54.56 -1.46 -20.45
CA PRO A 535 -55.42 -0.36 -20.91
C PRO A 535 -56.83 -0.38 -20.32
N ASP A 536 -57.34 -1.57 -19.97
CA ASP A 536 -58.69 -1.73 -19.41
C ASP A 536 -58.79 -1.24 -17.96
N TYR A 537 -57.66 -1.02 -17.28
CA TYR A 537 -57.58 -0.61 -15.89
C TYR A 537 -56.89 0.75 -15.68
N GLU A 538 -56.45 1.41 -16.76
CA GLU A 538 -55.69 2.68 -16.69
C GLU A 538 -54.50 2.57 -15.71
N ALA A 539 -53.79 1.42 -15.73
CA ALA A 539 -52.73 1.07 -14.80
C ALA A 539 -51.59 0.33 -15.50
N ASN A 540 -50.36 0.52 -15.02
CA ASN A 540 -49.14 -0.12 -15.53
C ASN A 540 -48.90 -1.47 -14.84
N ILE A 541 -48.06 -2.32 -15.45
CA ILE A 541 -47.56 -3.51 -14.74
C ILE A 541 -46.81 -3.03 -13.49
N GLY A 542 -47.09 -3.65 -12.34
CA GLY A 542 -46.55 -3.24 -11.04
C GLY A 542 -47.46 -2.29 -10.24
N ASP A 543 -48.49 -1.70 -10.86
CA ASP A 543 -49.40 -0.81 -10.14
C ASP A 543 -50.25 -1.56 -9.10
N PRO A 544 -50.57 -0.91 -7.96
CA PRO A 544 -51.37 -1.51 -6.91
C PRO A 544 -52.81 -1.76 -7.39
N CYS A 545 -53.34 -2.93 -7.05
CA CYS A 545 -54.68 -3.37 -7.41
C CYS A 545 -55.37 -4.06 -6.23
N GLU A 546 -56.69 -4.24 -6.32
CA GLU A 546 -57.47 -4.97 -5.31
C GLU A 546 -58.29 -6.07 -6.00
N ASN A 547 -58.10 -7.32 -5.58
CA ASN A 547 -58.84 -8.43 -6.17
C ASN A 547 -60.34 -8.39 -5.77
N PRO A 548 -61.24 -9.16 -6.41
CA PRO A 548 -62.67 -9.13 -6.11
C PRO A 548 -63.07 -9.50 -4.67
N ASN A 549 -62.13 -10.02 -3.87
CA ASN A 549 -62.33 -10.34 -2.45
C ASN A 549 -61.84 -9.24 -1.50
N GLY A 550 -61.30 -8.14 -2.03
CA GLY A 550 -60.83 -6.99 -1.25
C GLY A 550 -59.40 -7.12 -0.73
N VAL A 551 -58.55 -7.88 -1.42
CA VAL A 551 -57.14 -8.07 -1.03
C VAL A 551 -56.26 -7.28 -1.99
N SER A 552 -55.40 -6.43 -1.43
CA SER A 552 -54.44 -5.62 -2.18
C SER A 552 -53.31 -6.47 -2.76
N GLY A 553 -52.89 -6.17 -3.98
CA GLY A 553 -51.82 -6.82 -4.73
C GLY A 553 -51.26 -5.88 -5.79
N VAL A 554 -50.49 -6.42 -6.75
CA VAL A 554 -49.93 -5.67 -7.89
C VAL A 554 -50.31 -6.32 -9.22
N LEU A 555 -50.40 -5.53 -10.29
CA LEU A 555 -50.71 -6.04 -11.64
C LEU A 555 -49.48 -6.72 -12.24
N ASN A 556 -49.64 -7.96 -12.69
CA ASN A 556 -48.59 -8.68 -13.43
C ASN A 556 -48.65 -8.40 -14.94
N GLU A 557 -47.73 -8.99 -15.70
CA GLU A 557 -47.64 -8.91 -17.17
C GLU A 557 -48.91 -9.34 -17.94
N ASN A 558 -49.84 -10.05 -17.30
CA ASN A 558 -51.12 -10.45 -17.88
C ASN A 558 -52.28 -9.55 -17.40
N CYS A 559 -51.99 -8.46 -16.69
CA CYS A 559 -52.96 -7.57 -16.07
C CYS A 559 -53.85 -8.25 -15.03
N ASP A 560 -53.36 -9.34 -14.42
CA ASP A 560 -54.00 -9.98 -13.29
C ASP A 560 -53.45 -9.39 -11.99
N CYS A 561 -54.35 -9.11 -11.04
CA CYS A 561 -53.98 -8.65 -9.70
C CYS A 561 -53.42 -9.82 -8.88
N ILE A 562 -52.09 -9.91 -8.81
CA ILE A 562 -51.39 -10.90 -7.99
C ILE A 562 -51.21 -10.35 -6.59
N THR A 563 -51.71 -11.10 -5.61
CA THR A 563 -51.50 -10.81 -4.20
C THR A 563 -50.42 -11.76 -3.74
N ASP A 564 -49.15 -11.32 -3.78
CA ASP A 564 -48.12 -12.08 -3.10
C ASP A 564 -48.44 -12.06 -1.61
N THR A 565 -48.49 -13.23 -0.99
CA THR A 565 -48.89 -13.39 0.42
C THR A 565 -47.80 -14.10 1.20
N THR A 566 -46.59 -14.21 0.65
CA THR A 566 -45.43 -14.65 1.41
C THR A 566 -44.76 -13.43 2.02
N PHE A 567 -45.10 -13.17 3.28
CA PHE A 567 -44.28 -12.30 4.12
C PHE A 567 -43.07 -13.11 4.57
N ASP A 568 -41.87 -12.56 4.42
CA ASP A 568 -40.65 -13.20 4.95
C ASP A 568 -40.78 -13.39 6.47
N CYS A 569 -41.43 -12.43 7.13
CA CYS A 569 -41.76 -12.47 8.55
C CYS A 569 -43.24 -12.76 8.80
N GLU A 570 -43.62 -14.04 8.65
CA GLU A 570 -45.01 -14.50 8.75
C GLU A 570 -45.71 -14.06 10.06
N GLU A 571 -45.01 -14.03 11.19
CA GLU A 571 -45.60 -13.64 12.48
C GLU A 571 -45.87 -12.13 12.60
N LEU A 572 -45.04 -11.32 11.93
CA LEU A 572 -45.12 -9.85 11.94
C LEU A 572 -45.98 -9.30 10.80
N GLN A 573 -46.28 -10.12 9.79
CA GLN A 573 -46.95 -9.69 8.54
C GLN A 573 -46.17 -8.55 7.87
N ALA A 574 -44.84 -8.69 7.86
CA ALA A 574 -43.88 -7.72 7.36
C ALA A 574 -42.79 -8.45 6.56
N ASN A 575 -42.12 -7.75 5.68
CA ASN A 575 -41.00 -8.27 4.90
C ASN A 575 -39.66 -7.83 5.50
N VAL A 576 -38.59 -8.53 5.12
CA VAL A 576 -37.24 -8.05 5.39
C VAL A 576 -37.08 -6.68 4.74
N GLY A 577 -36.53 -5.71 5.47
CA GLY A 577 -36.39 -4.32 5.06
C GLY A 577 -37.54 -3.39 5.48
N ASP A 578 -38.64 -3.91 6.04
CA ASP A 578 -39.71 -3.06 6.60
C ASP A 578 -39.23 -2.33 7.87
N GLU A 579 -39.66 -1.08 8.04
CA GLU A 579 -39.37 -0.27 9.24
C GLU A 579 -39.95 -0.94 10.50
N CYS A 580 -39.18 -0.90 11.59
CA CYS A 580 -39.53 -1.47 12.88
C CYS A 580 -39.04 -0.62 14.05
N GLU A 581 -39.50 -0.94 15.26
CA GLU A 581 -39.06 -0.34 16.52
C GLU A 581 -38.66 -1.47 17.47
N ASP A 582 -37.44 -1.42 18.02
CA ASP A 582 -36.95 -2.42 18.96
C ASP A 582 -37.65 -2.31 20.35
N ALA A 583 -37.32 -3.21 21.29
CA ALA A 583 -37.91 -3.20 22.63
C ALA A 583 -37.57 -1.95 23.47
N ASN A 584 -36.56 -1.18 23.06
CA ASN A 584 -36.08 0.02 23.73
C ASN A 584 -36.61 1.32 23.08
N GLY A 585 -37.27 1.22 21.92
CA GLY A 585 -37.83 2.34 21.19
C GLY A 585 -36.94 2.90 20.08
N ASN A 586 -35.89 2.17 19.69
CA ASN A 586 -35.00 2.57 18.59
C ASN A 586 -35.60 2.14 17.26
N LEU A 587 -35.56 3.04 16.26
CA LEU A 587 -36.04 2.76 14.91
C LEU A 587 -34.99 1.96 14.13
N GLY A 588 -35.44 0.98 13.36
CA GLY A 588 -34.59 0.12 12.55
C GLY A 588 -35.34 -0.52 11.38
N VAL A 589 -34.75 -1.54 10.76
CA VAL A 589 -35.35 -2.36 9.70
C VAL A 589 -35.36 -3.83 10.06
N LEU A 590 -36.36 -4.58 9.60
CA LEU A 590 -36.41 -6.02 9.83
C LEU A 590 -35.32 -6.74 9.03
N ASN A 591 -34.48 -7.51 9.70
CA ASN A 591 -33.49 -8.38 9.06
C ASN A 591 -34.09 -9.74 8.65
N GLU A 592 -33.29 -10.60 8.02
CA GLU A 592 -33.70 -11.94 7.57
C GLU A 592 -34.20 -12.86 8.70
N ASN A 593 -33.80 -12.57 9.94
CA ASN A 593 -34.27 -13.28 11.14
C ASN A 593 -35.55 -12.68 11.72
N CYS A 594 -36.13 -11.68 11.07
CA CYS A 594 -37.33 -10.96 11.51
C CYS A 594 -37.14 -10.22 12.84
N GLU A 595 -35.92 -9.77 13.09
CA GLU A 595 -35.55 -8.93 14.23
C GLU A 595 -35.32 -7.50 13.75
N CYS A 596 -35.59 -6.53 14.63
CA CYS A 596 -35.40 -5.13 14.31
C CYS A 596 -33.92 -4.77 14.44
N ALA A 597 -33.24 -4.57 13.30
CA ALA A 597 -31.85 -4.15 13.23
C ALA A 597 -31.78 -2.63 13.17
N VAL A 598 -31.10 -2.01 14.13
CA VAL A 598 -30.83 -0.57 14.15
C VAL A 598 -29.52 -0.32 13.42
N ASP A 599 -29.50 0.68 12.54
CA ASP A 599 -28.28 1.08 11.84
C ASP A 599 -27.25 1.60 12.86
N THR A 600 -26.11 0.90 12.94
CA THR A 600 -24.99 1.22 13.84
C THR A 600 -23.72 1.53 13.06
N SER A 601 -23.80 1.64 11.73
CA SER A 601 -22.66 1.92 10.85
C SER A 601 -21.91 3.20 11.21
N ALA A 602 -22.59 4.18 11.82
CA ALA A 602 -21.95 5.40 12.30
C ALA A 602 -20.91 5.17 13.43
N PHE A 603 -20.86 3.99 14.06
CA PHE A 603 -19.79 3.64 14.99
C PHE A 603 -18.56 3.03 14.30
N GLU A 604 -18.67 2.52 13.08
CA GLU A 604 -17.59 1.78 12.39
C GLU A 604 -16.35 2.64 12.13
N CYS A 605 -16.52 3.96 11.99
CA CYS A 605 -15.39 4.89 11.85
C CYS A 605 -14.62 5.10 13.17
N PHE A 606 -15.24 4.86 14.32
CA PHE A 606 -14.64 5.14 15.62
C PHE A 606 -13.83 3.94 16.13
N SER A 607 -12.63 4.22 16.61
CA SER A 607 -11.73 3.23 17.21
C SER A 607 -11.02 3.83 18.44
N ASN A 608 -10.25 3.01 19.15
CA ASN A 608 -9.35 3.54 20.18
C ASN A 608 -8.26 4.38 19.50
N VAL A 609 -7.97 5.57 20.03
CA VAL A 609 -7.04 6.51 19.36
C VAL A 609 -5.91 6.94 20.29
N GLU A 610 -4.70 7.00 19.74
CA GLU A 610 -3.58 7.68 20.35
C GLU A 610 -3.55 9.14 19.89
N PHE A 611 -3.76 10.07 20.82
CA PHE A 611 -3.70 11.50 20.54
C PHE A 611 -2.36 12.04 21.05
N VAL A 612 -1.40 12.20 20.13
CA VAL A 612 -0.05 12.70 20.41
C VAL A 612 0.03 14.19 20.07
N ILE A 613 0.50 15.02 21.00
CA ILE A 613 0.83 16.42 20.73
C ILE A 613 2.14 16.82 21.41
N CYS A 614 2.78 17.84 20.84
CA CYS A 614 3.98 18.43 21.42
C CYS A 614 3.73 19.01 22.82
N ASP A 615 4.70 18.77 23.71
CA ASP A 615 4.79 19.46 24.99
C ASP A 615 4.87 20.98 24.76
N ASP A 616 4.40 21.74 25.74
CA ASP A 616 4.43 23.18 25.63
C ASP A 616 5.88 23.72 25.83
N ASN A 617 6.03 25.03 26.05
CA ASN A 617 7.37 25.59 26.27
C ASN A 617 8.03 25.15 27.59
N THR A 618 7.36 24.32 28.38
CA THR A 618 7.83 23.69 29.60
C THR A 618 7.77 22.17 29.47
N THR A 619 8.94 21.54 29.47
CA THR A 619 9.05 20.06 29.37
C THR A 619 8.65 19.40 30.69
N ASP A 620 7.35 19.34 30.99
CA ASP A 620 6.79 18.68 32.17
C ASP A 620 5.79 17.55 31.84
N GLY A 621 5.58 17.28 30.54
CA GLY A 621 4.68 16.25 30.05
C GLY A 621 3.21 16.61 30.21
N LEU A 622 2.86 17.87 30.46
CA LEU A 622 1.49 18.34 30.58
C LEU A 622 1.21 19.43 29.56
N THR A 623 0.19 19.25 28.73
CA THR A 623 -0.19 20.22 27.70
C THR A 623 -1.70 20.19 27.44
N GLU A 624 -2.18 21.12 26.62
CA GLU A 624 -3.59 21.34 26.32
C GLU A 624 -4.01 20.59 25.04
N PHE A 625 -4.96 19.66 25.17
CA PHE A 625 -5.56 18.87 24.09
C PHE A 625 -6.91 19.44 23.67
N ASP A 626 -7.13 19.68 22.38
CA ASP A 626 -8.48 19.90 21.85
C ASP A 626 -9.15 18.56 21.56
N LEU A 627 -9.92 18.05 22.51
CA LEU A 627 -10.54 16.72 22.42
C LEU A 627 -11.51 16.60 21.23
N ASN A 628 -12.03 17.71 20.68
CA ASN A 628 -12.90 17.66 19.50
C ASN A 628 -12.15 17.20 18.23
N LEU A 629 -10.81 17.22 18.27
CA LEU A 629 -9.93 16.75 17.20
C LEU A 629 -9.47 15.31 17.40
N ALA A 630 -9.96 14.59 18.41
CA ALA A 630 -9.59 13.20 18.64
C ALA A 630 -10.09 12.24 17.53
N PHE A 631 -11.16 12.62 16.81
CA PHE A 631 -11.73 11.86 15.70
C PHE A 631 -11.97 12.78 14.48
N PRO A 632 -10.90 13.26 13.82
CA PRO A 632 -11.02 14.26 12.76
C PRO A 632 -11.61 13.70 11.46
N ASN A 633 -11.47 12.39 11.23
CA ASN A 633 -11.86 11.72 10.00
C ASN A 633 -13.27 11.08 10.08
N CYS A 634 -13.93 11.16 11.23
CA CYS A 634 -15.27 10.59 11.39
C CYS A 634 -16.38 11.62 11.26
N PRO A 635 -17.41 11.35 10.44
CA PRO A 635 -18.60 12.20 10.36
C PRO A 635 -19.25 12.37 11.73
N GLN A 636 -19.45 13.61 12.17
CA GLN A 636 -20.05 13.92 13.49
C GLN A 636 -21.52 14.34 13.40
N ASP A 637 -22.13 14.31 12.21
CA ASP A 637 -23.50 14.81 11.99
C ASP A 637 -24.58 13.89 12.60
N ASP A 638 -24.28 12.58 12.69
CA ASP A 638 -25.21 11.55 13.18
C ASP A 638 -24.87 11.03 14.59
N VAL A 639 -23.89 11.64 15.26
CA VAL A 639 -23.44 11.23 16.61
C VAL A 639 -23.20 12.40 17.56
N GLU A 640 -23.39 12.16 18.86
CA GLU A 640 -22.98 13.06 19.95
C GLU A 640 -21.80 12.47 20.72
N ILE A 641 -20.65 13.15 20.71
CA ILE A 641 -19.41 12.71 21.37
C ILE A 641 -19.20 13.47 22.70
N THR A 642 -18.86 12.73 23.76
CA THR A 642 -18.46 13.30 25.05
C THR A 642 -17.25 12.58 25.63
N PHE A 643 -16.34 13.30 26.29
CA PHE A 643 -15.12 12.71 26.85
C PHE A 643 -15.17 12.61 28.36
N HIS A 644 -14.57 11.57 28.94
CA HIS A 644 -14.68 11.25 30.37
C HIS A 644 -13.35 10.77 30.94
N ALA A 645 -13.05 11.08 32.20
CA ALA A 645 -11.80 10.65 32.83
C ALA A 645 -11.78 9.17 33.26
N SER A 646 -12.94 8.48 33.24
CA SER A 646 -13.02 7.06 33.60
C SER A 646 -14.10 6.34 32.78
N LEU A 647 -13.87 5.04 32.53
CA LEU A 647 -14.82 4.18 31.82
C LEU A 647 -16.21 4.20 32.48
N SER A 648 -16.25 4.16 33.82
CA SER A 648 -17.52 4.20 34.56
C SER A 648 -18.31 5.49 34.37
N ASP A 649 -17.63 6.63 34.16
CA ASP A 649 -18.29 7.91 33.91
C ASP A 649 -18.79 7.99 32.46
N ALA A 650 -18.02 7.44 31.51
CA ALA A 650 -18.42 7.29 30.10
C ALA A 650 -19.65 6.39 29.94
N GLU A 651 -19.65 5.20 30.53
CA GLU A 651 -20.80 4.28 30.51
C GLU A 651 -22.05 4.91 31.15
N ALA A 652 -21.87 5.74 32.18
CA ALA A 652 -22.97 6.44 32.85
C ALA A 652 -23.38 7.75 32.17
N GLY A 653 -22.59 8.28 31.23
CA GLY A 653 -22.80 9.57 30.58
C GLY A 653 -22.78 10.76 31.55
N VAL A 654 -21.90 10.76 32.55
CA VAL A 654 -21.80 11.79 33.60
C VAL A 654 -20.40 12.38 33.70
N GLU A 655 -20.26 13.58 34.29
CA GLU A 655 -18.94 14.23 34.54
C GLU A 655 -18.05 14.40 33.29
N ALA A 656 -18.66 14.75 32.15
CA ALA A 656 -17.93 15.00 30.91
C ALA A 656 -16.84 16.07 31.06
N LEU A 657 -15.67 15.80 30.48
CA LEU A 657 -14.54 16.70 30.35
C LEU A 657 -14.88 17.83 29.38
N ASN A 658 -14.32 19.02 29.64
CA ASN A 658 -14.46 20.14 28.71
C ASN A 658 -13.26 20.13 27.77
N SER A 659 -13.50 20.38 26.48
CA SER A 659 -12.44 20.73 25.53
C SER A 659 -12.24 22.26 25.50
N PRO A 660 -10.99 22.75 25.47
CA PRO A 660 -9.75 21.98 25.56
C PRO A 660 -9.45 21.45 26.98
N TYR A 661 -8.72 20.34 27.07
CA TYR A 661 -8.41 19.58 28.28
C TYR A 661 -6.91 19.48 28.53
N VAL A 662 -6.46 19.73 29.76
CA VAL A 662 -5.06 19.52 30.15
C VAL A 662 -4.92 18.16 30.82
N ASN A 663 -4.00 17.34 30.34
CA ASN A 663 -3.72 16.03 30.92
C ASN A 663 -3.16 16.16 32.35
N THR A 664 -3.21 15.06 33.10
CA THR A 664 -2.77 14.98 34.51
C THR A 664 -1.60 14.03 34.72
N SER A 665 -1.30 13.21 33.72
CA SER A 665 -0.14 12.34 33.59
C SER A 665 0.18 12.15 32.11
N ASN A 666 1.40 11.70 31.83
CA ASN A 666 1.82 11.33 30.48
C ASN A 666 2.42 9.91 30.53
N PRO A 667 1.81 8.90 29.87
CA PRO A 667 0.53 8.97 29.16
C PRO A 667 -0.70 9.11 30.10
N GLN A 668 -1.83 9.51 29.53
CA GLN A 668 -3.15 9.47 30.20
C GLN A 668 -4.23 8.90 29.28
N THR A 669 -4.90 7.83 29.72
CA THR A 669 -6.12 7.35 29.07
C THR A 669 -7.35 8.14 29.55
N ILE A 670 -8.17 8.61 28.61
CA ILE A 670 -9.55 9.08 28.83
C ILE A 670 -10.50 8.25 27.94
N TYR A 671 -11.81 8.45 28.08
CA TYR A 671 -12.83 7.65 27.40
C TYR A 671 -13.78 8.54 26.60
N ALA A 672 -13.89 8.29 25.30
CA ALA A 672 -14.86 8.94 24.43
C ALA A 672 -16.15 8.12 24.38
N ARG A 673 -17.28 8.72 24.76
CA ARG A 673 -18.62 8.14 24.62
C ARG A 673 -19.28 8.74 23.38
N VAL A 674 -19.54 7.90 22.38
CA VAL A 674 -20.17 8.25 21.10
C VAL A 674 -21.60 7.74 21.12
N VAL A 675 -22.58 8.60 20.86
CA VAL A 675 -24.01 8.29 20.97
C VAL A 675 -24.68 8.53 19.62
N LEU A 676 -25.44 7.57 19.09
CA LEU A 676 -26.23 7.80 17.86
C LEU A 676 -27.28 8.88 18.11
N ALA A 677 -27.32 9.90 17.26
CA ALA A 677 -28.18 11.06 17.39
C ALA A 677 -29.66 10.66 17.55
N GLY A 678 -30.30 11.15 18.62
CA GLY A 678 -31.71 10.87 18.89
C GLY A 678 -32.01 9.50 19.52
N THR A 679 -30.99 8.67 19.81
CA THR A 679 -31.16 7.35 20.45
C THR A 679 -30.55 7.29 21.86
N THR A 680 -30.59 6.12 22.50
CA THR A 680 -29.79 5.82 23.70
C THR A 680 -28.64 4.85 23.45
N ILE A 681 -28.41 4.47 22.19
CA ILE A 681 -27.35 3.54 21.79
C ILE A 681 -26.03 4.31 21.80
N TYR A 682 -25.00 3.72 22.40
CA TYR A 682 -23.69 4.33 22.49
C TYR A 682 -22.59 3.28 22.50
N GLU A 683 -21.41 3.70 22.07
CA GLU A 683 -20.16 2.97 22.24
C GLU A 683 -19.13 3.83 22.97
N VAL A 684 -18.12 3.19 23.56
CA VAL A 684 -17.07 3.85 24.34
C VAL A 684 -15.72 3.42 23.81
N PHE A 685 -14.90 4.41 23.47
CA PHE A 685 -13.54 4.23 22.94
C PHE A 685 -12.52 4.81 23.92
N GLU A 686 -11.34 4.20 23.97
CA GLU A 686 -10.20 4.73 24.71
C GLU A 686 -9.48 5.81 23.88
N VAL A 687 -9.13 6.91 24.52
CA VAL A 687 -8.31 7.98 23.92
C VAL A 687 -7.07 8.12 24.79
N HIS A 688 -5.93 7.74 24.25
CA HIS A 688 -4.64 7.81 24.94
C HIS A 688 -3.97 9.15 24.64
N LEU A 689 -3.92 10.04 25.64
CA LEU A 689 -3.27 11.33 25.53
C LEU A 689 -1.77 11.17 25.77
N TYR A 690 -0.97 11.48 24.75
CA TYR A 690 0.50 11.45 24.81
C TYR A 690 1.06 12.84 24.58
N VAL A 691 2.06 13.18 25.40
CA VAL A 691 2.81 14.43 25.29
C VAL A 691 4.25 14.10 24.93
N GLU A 692 4.71 14.55 23.77
CA GLU A 692 6.07 14.30 23.30
C GLU A 692 6.93 15.57 23.27
N ASN A 693 8.23 15.42 23.44
CA ASN A 693 9.14 16.55 23.28
C ASN A 693 9.54 16.71 21.81
N CYS A 694 8.77 17.51 21.07
CA CYS A 694 9.03 17.84 19.66
C CYS A 694 10.26 18.74 19.42
N ASN A 695 11.04 19.08 20.47
CA ASN A 695 12.25 19.89 20.35
C ASN A 695 13.35 19.41 21.31
N PRO A 696 13.99 18.25 21.04
CA PRO A 696 15.14 17.81 21.82
C PRO A 696 16.33 18.74 21.57
N ASP A 697 16.82 19.43 22.61
CA ASP A 697 18.04 20.26 22.50
C ASP A 697 19.24 19.37 22.13
N PRO A 698 19.82 19.50 20.91
CA PRO A 698 20.90 18.62 20.47
C PRO A 698 22.19 18.81 21.27
N CYS A 699 22.32 19.90 22.03
CA CYS A 699 23.55 20.31 22.72
C CYS A 699 23.57 19.93 24.20
N THR A 700 23.08 18.75 24.54
CA THR A 700 23.31 18.18 25.88
C THR A 700 24.76 17.74 26.06
N ALA A 701 25.23 17.69 27.31
CA ALA A 701 26.59 17.26 27.62
C ALA A 701 26.88 15.82 27.18
N ASP A 702 25.87 14.96 27.21
CA ASP A 702 25.98 13.56 26.82
C ASP A 702 26.05 13.43 25.29
N ASN A 703 25.19 14.13 24.54
CA ASN A 703 25.23 14.12 23.06
C ASN A 703 26.56 14.66 22.51
N ILE A 704 27.04 15.77 23.05
CA ILE A 704 28.33 16.36 22.64
C ILE A 704 29.49 15.38 22.93
N ALA A 705 29.45 14.65 24.05
CA ALA A 705 30.47 13.66 24.36
C ALA A 705 30.43 12.47 23.40
N LEU A 706 29.23 12.03 22.98
CA LEU A 706 29.04 10.99 21.96
C LEU A 706 29.60 11.44 20.62
N PHE A 707 29.11 12.56 20.07
CA PHE A 707 29.53 13.09 18.76
C PHE A 707 31.05 13.28 18.65
N LEU A 708 31.68 13.79 19.72
CA LEU A 708 33.14 13.99 19.74
C LEU A 708 33.90 12.67 19.68
N SER A 709 33.37 11.60 20.27
CA SER A 709 34.07 10.33 20.45
C SER A 709 33.94 9.32 19.31
N GLU A 710 33.04 9.55 18.36
CA GLU A 710 32.75 8.64 17.25
C GLU A 710 33.76 8.74 16.09
N CYS A 711 34.11 9.97 15.70
CA CYS A 711 34.96 10.24 14.53
C CYS A 711 36.04 11.28 14.83
N HIS A 712 36.85 11.64 13.83
CA HIS A 712 37.79 12.75 13.97
C HIS A 712 37.14 14.07 13.57
N TRP A 713 37.64 15.16 14.15
CA TRP A 713 37.08 16.48 13.96
C TRP A 713 38.15 17.44 13.44
N VAL A 714 37.78 18.21 12.43
CA VAL A 714 38.67 19.17 11.77
C VAL A 714 38.28 20.60 12.18
N PRO A 715 39.19 21.39 12.75
CA PRO A 715 38.97 22.81 13.02
C PRO A 715 39.12 23.62 11.72
N VAL A 716 38.06 23.62 10.92
CA VAL A 716 38.02 24.29 9.61
C VAL A 716 38.11 25.82 9.70
N SER A 717 37.78 26.40 10.86
CA SER A 717 38.00 27.83 11.14
C SER A 717 38.34 28.06 12.61
N VAL A 718 39.47 28.71 12.88
CA VAL A 718 39.89 29.16 14.21
C VAL A 718 40.05 30.67 14.17
N ASP A 719 39.14 31.40 14.80
CA ASP A 719 39.08 32.88 14.80
C ASP A 719 39.11 33.48 13.37
N GLY A 720 38.44 32.79 12.44
CA GLY A 720 38.36 33.19 11.02
C GLY A 720 39.57 32.80 10.16
N SER A 721 40.49 31.99 10.68
CA SER A 721 41.62 31.43 9.94
C SER A 721 41.45 29.93 9.70
N ASP A 722 41.79 29.49 8.50
CA ASP A 722 41.80 28.09 8.03
C ASP A 722 43.16 27.39 8.26
N ASP A 723 44.08 28.00 9.01
CA ASP A 723 45.45 27.49 9.25
C ASP A 723 45.47 26.10 9.91
N PHE A 724 44.34 25.66 10.49
CA PHE A 724 44.18 24.38 11.18
C PHE A 724 43.27 23.40 10.43
N SER A 725 42.83 23.71 9.22
CA SER A 725 41.96 22.84 8.38
C SER A 725 42.60 21.50 7.97
N THR A 726 43.89 21.30 8.23
CA THR A 726 44.60 20.02 8.00
C THR A 726 44.96 19.32 9.32
N VAL A 727 44.23 19.61 10.40
CA VAL A 727 44.49 19.07 11.73
C VAL A 727 43.33 18.17 12.13
N ASP A 728 43.64 16.93 12.47
CA ASP A 728 42.66 15.96 12.96
C ASP A 728 42.65 15.97 14.49
N LEU A 729 41.48 16.18 15.08
CA LEU A 729 41.23 16.07 16.51
C LEU A 729 40.50 14.76 16.80
N LEU A 730 41.13 13.87 17.55
CA LEU A 730 40.60 12.57 17.97
C LEU A 730 40.29 12.60 19.47
N PHE A 731 39.01 12.57 19.83
CA PHE A 731 38.56 12.62 21.23
C PHE A 731 38.29 11.19 21.73
N GLY A 732 39.20 10.65 22.54
CA GLY A 732 39.05 9.32 23.14
C GLY A 732 38.05 9.31 24.31
N THR A 733 37.33 8.20 24.47
CA THR A 733 36.36 7.97 25.56
C THR A 733 36.99 7.94 26.96
N ASP A 734 38.32 7.83 27.05
CA ASP A 734 39.09 7.93 28.30
C ASP A 734 39.43 9.38 28.70
N GLY A 735 38.91 10.37 27.95
CA GLY A 735 39.19 11.80 28.12
C GLY A 735 40.53 12.25 27.53
N GLN A 736 41.20 11.40 26.74
CA GLN A 736 42.39 11.76 25.98
C GLN A 736 42.01 12.47 24.68
N LEU A 737 42.74 13.52 24.30
CA LEU A 737 42.58 14.19 23.00
C LEU A 737 43.90 14.08 22.23
N ILE A 738 43.86 13.60 20.99
CA ILE A 738 45.03 13.59 20.10
C ILE A 738 44.79 14.62 18.99
N ALA A 739 45.76 15.52 18.78
CA ALA A 739 45.77 16.46 17.67
C ALA A 739 46.93 16.12 16.73
N GLU A 740 46.63 15.81 15.47
CA GLU A 740 47.62 15.43 14.45
C GLU A 740 47.50 16.34 13.23
N GLY A 741 48.61 16.90 12.75
CA GLY A 741 48.59 17.83 11.61
C GLY A 741 49.76 18.82 11.65
N LEU A 742 49.91 19.62 10.60
CA LEU A 742 50.99 20.63 10.50
C LEU A 742 52.41 20.06 10.72
N GLY A 743 52.61 18.77 10.43
CA GLY A 743 53.89 18.07 10.62
C GLY A 743 54.24 17.75 12.09
N THR A 744 53.27 17.78 13.01
CA THR A 744 53.45 17.42 14.42
C THR A 744 52.23 16.68 14.98
N ALA A 745 52.37 16.03 16.13
CA ALA A 745 51.28 15.43 16.87
C ALA A 745 51.45 15.76 18.36
N ALA A 746 50.34 16.02 19.06
CA ALA A 746 50.35 16.19 20.51
C ALA A 746 49.12 15.59 21.17
N THR A 747 49.30 15.19 22.42
CA THR A 747 48.24 14.62 23.25
C THR A 747 47.85 15.63 24.34
N GLY A 748 46.56 15.88 24.46
CA GLY A 748 45.91 16.67 25.49
C GLY A 748 44.84 15.86 26.23
N SER A 749 43.94 16.57 26.90
CA SER A 749 42.77 15.99 27.57
C SER A 749 41.52 16.76 27.15
N TRP A 750 40.35 16.16 27.25
CA TRP A 750 39.08 16.85 27.03
C TRP A 750 38.01 16.41 28.02
N SER A 751 36.98 17.23 28.20
CA SER A 751 35.76 16.89 28.94
C SER A 751 34.63 17.84 28.58
N VAL A 752 33.39 17.37 28.66
CA VAL A 752 32.18 18.20 28.50
C VAL A 752 31.53 18.41 29.86
N THR A 753 31.11 19.63 30.15
CA THR A 753 30.44 19.99 31.41
C THR A 753 29.32 21.00 31.17
N GLY A 754 28.21 20.92 31.92
CA GLY A 754 27.12 21.90 31.84
C GLY A 754 25.76 21.23 31.66
N ASP A 755 24.72 22.04 31.51
CA ASP A 755 23.35 21.63 31.21
C ASP A 755 22.69 22.68 30.29
N SER A 756 21.54 22.34 29.70
CA SER A 756 20.78 23.23 28.81
C SER A 756 20.32 24.53 29.48
N ALA A 757 20.29 24.59 30.82
CA ALA A 757 19.91 25.79 31.58
C ALA A 757 21.07 26.78 31.80
N ASN A 758 22.33 26.31 31.85
CA ASN A 758 23.52 27.12 32.14
C ASN A 758 24.54 27.19 30.98
N GLY A 759 24.24 26.51 29.87
CA GLY A 759 25.11 26.32 28.72
C GLY A 759 26.04 25.13 28.90
N VAL A 760 26.34 24.43 27.80
CA VAL A 760 27.26 23.30 27.77
C VAL A 760 28.64 23.75 27.29
N TYR A 761 29.69 23.28 27.96
CA TYR A 761 31.07 23.70 27.76
C TYR A 761 31.97 22.51 27.41
N LEU A 762 32.73 22.65 26.33
CA LEU A 762 33.83 21.76 25.98
C LEU A 762 35.14 22.32 26.55
N LEU A 763 35.78 21.55 27.42
CA LEU A 763 37.11 21.86 27.94
C LEU A 763 38.16 21.13 27.12
N ILE A 764 39.04 21.88 26.44
CA ILE A 764 40.22 21.35 25.74
C ILE A 764 41.46 21.67 26.58
N GLY A 765 42.16 20.61 27.00
CA GLY A 765 43.37 20.64 27.80
C GLY A 765 44.57 21.28 27.08
N SER A 766 45.62 21.59 27.85
CA SER A 766 46.78 22.30 27.32
C SER A 766 47.64 21.46 26.39
N PHE A 767 47.85 21.95 25.18
CA PHE A 767 48.91 21.47 24.28
C PHE A 767 50.24 22.20 24.52
N ASN A 768 51.36 21.52 24.26
CA ASN A 768 52.72 22.05 24.45
C ASN A 768 53.41 22.46 23.14
N ASN A 769 52.62 22.61 22.06
CA ASN A 769 53.08 22.89 20.70
C ASN A 769 52.16 23.92 20.00
N VAL A 770 52.15 23.91 18.66
CA VAL A 770 51.34 24.82 17.83
C VAL A 770 49.83 24.74 18.06
N PHE A 771 49.32 23.63 18.61
CA PHE A 771 47.89 23.46 18.92
C PHE A 771 47.44 24.18 20.21
N GLN A 772 48.34 24.90 20.89
CA GLN A 772 48.01 25.66 22.11
C GLN A 772 46.84 26.65 21.91
N VAL A 773 46.59 27.10 20.67
CA VAL A 773 45.46 28.00 20.36
C VAL A 773 44.08 27.34 20.54
N LEU A 774 43.99 26.01 20.44
CA LEU A 774 42.75 25.25 20.61
C LEU A 774 42.41 25.01 22.11
N THR A 775 43.39 25.16 22.99
CA THR A 775 43.22 24.97 24.44
C THR A 775 42.32 26.05 25.04
N GLY A 776 41.34 25.62 25.83
CA GLY A 776 40.43 26.53 26.52
C GLY A 776 39.17 25.85 27.03
N GLU A 777 38.35 26.64 27.72
CA GLU A 777 36.96 26.31 28.01
C GLU A 777 36.10 27.03 26.97
N TRP A 778 35.30 26.27 26.23
CA TRP A 778 34.55 26.74 25.07
C TRP A 778 33.06 26.48 25.30
N LEU A 779 32.23 27.53 25.20
CA LEU A 779 30.78 27.38 25.15
C LEU A 779 30.40 26.74 23.82
N VAL A 780 29.63 25.65 23.85
CA VAL A 780 29.04 25.06 22.65
C VAL A 780 27.82 25.90 22.28
N ALA A 781 27.98 26.73 21.25
CA ALA A 781 26.97 27.68 20.81
C ALA A 781 26.02 27.09 19.77
N GLN A 782 26.51 26.14 18.99
CA GLN A 782 25.74 25.31 18.07
C GLN A 782 26.41 23.93 18.03
N CYS A 783 25.60 22.89 17.92
CA CYS A 783 26.07 21.53 17.72
C CYS A 783 25.09 20.79 16.83
N SER A 784 25.64 19.94 15.99
CA SER A 784 24.98 18.84 15.32
C SER A 784 25.96 17.67 15.35
N GLU A 785 25.55 16.54 14.78
CA GLU A 785 26.45 15.43 14.55
C GLU A 785 27.64 15.79 13.63
N THR A 786 27.45 16.71 12.69
CA THR A 786 28.44 17.02 11.65
C THR A 786 29.23 18.29 11.89
N GLU A 787 28.73 19.20 12.73
CA GLU A 787 29.32 20.53 12.92
C GLU A 787 29.20 21.00 14.38
N MET A 788 30.23 21.69 14.87
CA MET A 788 30.21 22.28 16.20
C MET A 788 30.81 23.68 16.21
N VAL A 789 30.06 24.62 16.78
CA VAL A 789 30.50 26.01 16.97
C VAL A 789 30.85 26.25 18.43
N LEU A 790 32.12 26.54 18.67
CA LEU A 790 32.70 26.77 19.98
C LEU A 790 33.02 28.25 20.15
N ILE A 791 32.53 28.86 21.24
CA ILE A 791 32.76 30.28 21.56
C ILE A 791 33.47 30.41 22.90
N ASN A 792 34.59 31.14 22.93
CA ASN A 792 35.25 31.47 24.18
C ASN A 792 34.70 32.79 24.74
N ASN A 793 33.94 32.70 25.83
CA ASN A 793 33.27 33.84 26.46
C ASN A 793 34.22 34.92 27.01
N ALA A 794 35.52 34.63 27.17
CA ALA A 794 36.48 35.60 27.72
C ALA A 794 37.10 36.51 26.66
N ASN A 795 37.20 36.07 25.41
CA ASN A 795 37.89 36.79 24.33
C ASN A 795 37.10 36.86 23.01
N ASN A 796 35.91 36.25 22.94
CA ASN A 796 35.06 36.11 21.76
C ASN A 796 35.73 35.35 20.60
N ASN A 797 36.78 34.57 20.88
CA ASN A 797 37.34 33.69 19.86
C ASN A 797 36.34 32.58 19.54
N GLN A 798 36.32 32.16 18.28
CA GLN A 798 35.44 31.11 17.78
C GLN A 798 36.25 29.98 17.17
N ILE A 799 35.78 28.74 17.34
CA ILE A 799 36.25 27.58 16.57
C ILE A 799 35.02 26.96 15.89
N LEU A 800 35.15 26.69 14.60
CA LEU A 800 34.23 25.84 13.84
C LEU A 800 34.90 24.49 13.65
N LEU A 801 34.29 23.43 14.19
CA LEU A 801 34.69 22.05 13.99
C LEU A 801 33.74 21.38 13.01
N GLN A 802 34.27 20.58 12.10
CA GLN A 802 33.49 19.70 11.23
C GLN A 802 33.92 18.25 11.44
N ARG A 803 32.95 17.35 11.50
CA ARG A 803 33.17 15.91 11.66
C ARG A 803 33.64 15.33 10.32
N GLU A 804 34.71 14.55 10.35
CA GLU A 804 35.15 13.72 9.23
C GLU A 804 35.24 12.26 9.73
N CYS A 805 34.49 11.37 9.08
CA CYS A 805 34.57 9.93 9.32
C CYS A 805 35.22 9.32 8.06
N ASN A 806 36.32 8.58 8.23
CA ASN A 806 36.97 7.88 7.11
C ASN A 806 36.37 6.51 6.90
#